data_AF-A0A4R5B9A2-F1
#
_entry.id   AF-A0A4R5B9A2-F1
#
_cell.length_a   1.000
_cell.length_b   1.000
_cell.length_c   1.000
_cell.angle_alpha   90.00
_cell.angle_beta   90.00
_cell.angle_gamma   90.00
#
_symmetry.space_group_name_H-M   'P 1'
#
loop_
_entity.id
_entity.type
_entity.pdbx_description
1 polymer ?
#
loop_
_entity_poly.entity_id
_entity_poly.type
_entity_poly.pdbx_seq_one_letter_code
_entity_poly.pdbx_strand_id
1 'polypeptide(L)'
;MSTWDDLQKAIGAGDVERTAELVGGLDDAGRREVANELPGRLKAMRAASAYGFLDRNVLEPLLLAGAATIGGPAAAATWLCRRDLRLWWSGDRYARLCTLLGAVTSDRPAEWRAEVAHRVADRIRISDGDWTLWHIAATFARSAGAAPPDTDGFVVGWVADGALPHGLADDPFLDALAPKLFEVDGVGAALAEDQARVQWDRDRKSTWADALATLARTGRLERTMLLDGCVSRFLRGGTVRDLRWFVRLHDALEPTEDETAARVRDYVRLLPAAPSTVADLALRRLRRADELGRLDEGLFDEAVDAVLFRPEKKLVQAALIWLDRSARKRGRVDATLRAVTAVFASDSLDLRERAVKLTARHADHAGEAVQEEVRGAAAGLPPSLRETIAAAFGAVDAAAEPEAPMGPPPFVAREAPAPIGSLAELVEEFAVLLRSAEEWRAAERFVAALVEFAYRDPEATREALRKTAGDMAPWMTNTEDYSYMRAHIRRSWVQAPVLNLLRPAPPHRLLGALSSLLKGRSRTPGTEFVPQIERFLSLRREEIASAVGKVPVLLATPTEGSGHVDPGVLVARLERLEAAGVEPGRADLTQAMVRVPREIDPAAVSRARGLRSEAGRTIASWLAEGGVAGPARGDSDIARLCAFPEEHRTDSGRPDFNASPTFWVSVLPSHREVAAAHLVPYLAGTGEDDRDQGIIALDLAEADGPAGSATGTLLAYALANRHQNQRANAAEAVLALSARGGLPAAETGTALGRLTVGKHVTLTRAVKALTAAADAGAHADVWTISKAALPHALPAPGERAAAGVPDLIALATRAAEAAGAQGTMPAIEAVAGRGGSSRLVKEAARLHRALAT
;
A
#
# COMPACT_ATOMS: atom_id res chain seq x y z
N MET A 1 -14.54 -58.47 10.35
CA MET A 1 -13.80 -57.18 10.42
C MET A 1 -14.84 -56.13 10.72
N SER A 2 -14.66 -55.33 11.78
CA SER A 2 -15.72 -54.39 12.16
C SER A 2 -15.82 -53.28 11.10
N THR A 3 -17.03 -52.79 10.86
CA THR A 3 -17.26 -51.68 9.91
C THR A 3 -16.48 -50.43 10.33
N TRP A 4 -16.18 -50.29 11.62
CA TRP A 4 -15.30 -49.26 12.18
C TRP A 4 -13.83 -49.44 11.78
N ASP A 5 -13.28 -50.66 11.79
CA ASP A 5 -11.88 -50.91 11.42
C ASP A 5 -11.57 -50.49 9.97
N ASP A 6 -12.50 -50.77 9.06
CA ASP A 6 -12.33 -50.42 7.64
C ASP A 6 -12.52 -48.91 7.40
N LEU A 7 -13.41 -48.27 8.15
CA LEU A 7 -13.54 -46.80 8.15
C LEU A 7 -12.29 -46.12 8.74
N GLN A 8 -11.70 -46.66 9.80
CA GLN A 8 -10.45 -46.13 10.37
C GLN A 8 -9.28 -46.21 9.40
N LYS A 9 -9.19 -47.28 8.60
CA LYS A 9 -8.18 -47.43 7.54
C LYS A 9 -8.41 -46.40 6.43
N ALA A 10 -9.64 -46.24 5.96
CA ALA A 10 -9.98 -45.27 4.92
C ALA A 10 -9.66 -43.83 5.37
N ILE A 11 -10.06 -43.45 6.60
CA ILE A 11 -9.71 -42.15 7.19
C ILE A 11 -8.20 -41.98 7.33
N GLY A 12 -7.49 -43.02 7.80
CA GLY A 12 -6.03 -42.97 7.96
C GLY A 12 -5.25 -42.86 6.65
N ALA A 13 -5.80 -43.39 5.56
CA ALA A 13 -5.23 -43.28 4.21
C ALA A 13 -5.60 -41.98 3.50
N GLY A 14 -6.53 -41.19 4.04
CA GLY A 14 -7.06 -39.98 3.38
C GLY A 14 -8.00 -40.28 2.21
N ASP A 15 -8.57 -41.48 2.15
CA ASP A 15 -9.44 -41.93 1.04
C ASP A 15 -10.88 -41.46 1.27
N VAL A 16 -11.21 -40.31 0.68
CA VAL A 16 -12.48 -39.61 0.89
C VAL A 16 -13.66 -40.31 0.18
N GLU A 17 -13.45 -40.88 -1.01
CA GLU A 17 -14.46 -41.69 -1.71
C GLU A 17 -14.80 -42.94 -0.90
N ARG A 18 -13.77 -43.69 -0.48
CA ARG A 18 -14.00 -44.91 0.27
C ARG A 18 -14.68 -44.63 1.60
N THR A 19 -14.34 -43.51 2.24
CA THR A 19 -15.01 -43.05 3.45
C THR A 19 -16.50 -42.77 3.19
N ALA A 20 -16.83 -42.07 2.11
CA ALA A 20 -18.22 -41.77 1.74
C ALA A 20 -19.04 -43.04 1.47
N GLU A 21 -18.49 -44.01 0.74
CA GLU A 21 -19.13 -45.32 0.48
C GLU A 21 -19.42 -46.06 1.78
N LEU A 22 -18.42 -46.15 2.67
CA LEU A 22 -18.53 -46.89 3.93
C LEU A 22 -19.59 -46.28 4.84
N VAL A 23 -19.62 -44.95 4.98
CA VAL A 23 -20.61 -44.29 5.85
C VAL A 23 -22.01 -44.25 5.24
N GLY A 24 -22.12 -44.22 3.91
CA GLY A 24 -23.40 -44.33 3.21
C GLY A 24 -24.08 -45.70 3.37
N GLY A 25 -23.29 -46.76 3.53
CA GLY A 25 -23.78 -48.12 3.77
C GLY A 25 -24.14 -48.47 5.23
N LEU A 26 -23.99 -47.54 6.18
CA LEU A 26 -24.25 -47.80 7.60
C LEU A 26 -25.73 -47.75 7.96
N ASP A 27 -26.18 -48.75 8.72
CA ASP A 27 -27.45 -48.72 9.44
C ASP A 27 -27.39 -47.82 10.69
N ASP A 28 -28.53 -47.62 11.36
CA ASP A 28 -28.61 -46.72 12.52
C ASP A 28 -27.73 -47.15 13.70
N ALA A 29 -27.47 -48.46 13.85
CA ALA A 29 -26.61 -48.99 14.89
C ALA A 29 -25.14 -48.69 14.58
N GLY A 30 -24.71 -48.94 13.34
CA GLY A 30 -23.37 -48.62 12.86
C GLY A 30 -23.07 -47.12 12.85
N ARG A 31 -24.05 -46.26 12.49
CA ARG A 31 -23.90 -44.80 12.60
C ARG A 31 -23.67 -44.36 14.06
N ARG A 32 -24.38 -44.96 15.03
CA ARG A 32 -24.19 -44.66 16.46
C ARG A 32 -22.83 -45.15 16.97
N GLU A 33 -22.40 -46.33 16.57
CA GLU A 33 -21.07 -46.87 16.89
C GLU A 33 -19.97 -45.93 16.40
N VAL A 34 -19.99 -45.58 15.11
CA VAL A 34 -18.99 -44.67 14.52
C VAL A 34 -19.01 -43.29 15.19
N ALA A 35 -20.20 -42.72 15.45
CA ALA A 35 -20.31 -41.40 16.08
C ALA A 35 -19.71 -41.37 17.50
N ASN A 36 -19.78 -42.48 18.25
CA ASN A 36 -19.19 -42.59 19.58
C ASN A 36 -17.66 -42.72 19.53
N GLU A 37 -17.13 -43.43 18.52
CA GLU A 37 -15.70 -43.70 18.40
C GLU A 37 -14.90 -42.57 17.71
N LEU A 38 -15.55 -41.78 16.84
CA LEU A 38 -14.91 -40.75 16.03
C LEU A 38 -14.16 -39.66 16.84
N PRO A 39 -14.68 -39.13 17.97
CA PRO A 39 -13.94 -38.20 18.81
C PRO A 39 -12.69 -38.83 19.45
N GLY A 40 -12.76 -40.11 19.81
CA GLY A 40 -11.63 -40.88 20.33
C GLY A 40 -10.54 -41.07 19.27
N ARG A 41 -10.93 -41.41 18.03
CA ARG A 41 -10.02 -41.50 16.88
C ARG A 41 -9.33 -40.17 16.60
N LEU A 42 -10.08 -39.07 16.56
CA LEU A 42 -9.54 -37.72 16.38
C LEU A 42 -8.51 -37.39 17.48
N LYS A 43 -8.84 -37.67 18.74
CA LYS A 43 -7.91 -37.45 19.87
C LYS A 43 -6.64 -38.29 19.74
N ALA A 44 -6.76 -39.56 19.34
CA ALA A 44 -5.61 -40.44 19.12
C ALA A 44 -4.71 -39.95 17.97
N MET A 45 -5.30 -39.53 16.84
CA MET A 45 -4.54 -38.98 15.70
C MET A 45 -3.81 -37.70 16.07
N ARG A 46 -4.41 -36.84 16.91
CA ARG A 46 -3.74 -35.64 17.42
C ARG A 46 -2.62 -35.96 18.40
N ALA A 47 -2.82 -36.93 19.29
CA ALA A 47 -1.79 -37.37 20.23
C ALA A 47 -0.60 -38.05 19.53
N ALA A 48 -0.86 -38.69 18.38
CA ALA A 48 0.18 -39.30 17.54
C ALA A 48 0.88 -38.29 16.61
N SER A 49 0.33 -37.09 16.44
CA SER A 49 0.95 -36.01 15.68
C SER A 49 1.97 -35.26 16.53
N ALA A 50 3.13 -34.95 15.94
CA ALA A 50 4.22 -34.30 16.64
C ALA A 50 3.87 -32.91 17.22
N TYR A 51 2.79 -32.27 16.76
CA TYR A 51 2.37 -30.92 17.18
C TYR A 51 0.85 -30.78 17.34
N GLY A 52 0.10 -31.89 17.36
CA GLY A 52 -1.35 -31.88 17.51
C GLY A 52 -2.14 -31.39 16.28
N PHE A 53 -1.45 -31.14 15.15
CA PHE A 53 -2.04 -30.86 13.84
C PHE A 53 -2.24 -32.16 13.05
N LEU A 54 -3.37 -32.27 12.36
CA LEU A 54 -3.67 -33.44 11.53
C LEU A 54 -3.07 -33.27 10.14
N ASP A 55 -2.75 -34.39 9.49
CA ASP A 55 -2.46 -34.42 8.05
C ASP A 55 -3.67 -33.86 7.27
N ARG A 56 -3.42 -33.05 6.24
CA ARG A 56 -4.47 -32.47 5.41
C ARG A 56 -5.36 -33.53 4.75
N ASN A 57 -4.77 -34.67 4.39
CA ASN A 57 -5.48 -35.71 3.64
C ASN A 57 -6.58 -36.40 4.47
N VAL A 58 -6.50 -36.34 5.81
CA VAL A 58 -7.48 -36.99 6.69
C VAL A 58 -8.66 -36.08 7.07
N LEU A 59 -8.59 -34.79 6.74
CA LEU A 59 -9.58 -33.79 7.17
C LEU A 59 -10.94 -33.99 6.48
N GLU A 60 -10.96 -34.15 5.16
CA GLU A 60 -12.19 -34.39 4.39
C GLU A 60 -12.90 -35.70 4.81
N PRO A 61 -12.20 -36.85 4.93
CA PRO A 61 -12.78 -38.06 5.51
C PRO A 61 -13.39 -37.87 6.91
N LEU A 62 -12.71 -37.15 7.81
CA LEU A 62 -13.21 -36.89 9.17
C LEU A 62 -14.46 -35.99 9.17
N LEU A 63 -14.53 -35.01 8.27
CA LEU A 63 -15.71 -34.16 8.09
C LEU A 63 -16.90 -34.99 7.56
N LEU A 64 -16.68 -35.83 6.54
CA LEU A 64 -17.72 -36.71 5.99
C LEU A 64 -18.22 -37.72 7.02
N ALA A 65 -17.32 -38.40 7.72
CA ALA A 65 -17.68 -39.38 8.73
C ALA A 65 -18.52 -38.75 9.85
N GLY A 66 -18.13 -37.57 10.33
CA GLY A 66 -18.90 -36.85 11.35
C GLY A 66 -20.27 -36.40 10.85
N ALA A 67 -20.35 -35.83 9.65
CA ALA A 67 -21.61 -35.39 9.05
C ALA A 67 -22.60 -36.55 8.83
N ALA A 68 -22.12 -37.71 8.38
CA ALA A 68 -22.95 -38.87 8.08
C ALA A 68 -23.47 -39.57 9.34
N THR A 69 -22.66 -39.63 10.41
CA THR A 69 -22.91 -40.53 11.55
C THR A 69 -23.46 -39.84 12.79
N ILE A 70 -23.09 -38.58 13.07
CA ILE A 70 -23.56 -37.86 14.26
C ILE A 70 -25.05 -37.50 14.11
N GLY A 71 -25.89 -38.08 14.97
CA GLY A 71 -27.35 -37.95 14.86
C GLY A 71 -27.92 -36.61 15.30
N GLY A 72 -27.32 -35.93 16.30
CA GLY A 72 -27.82 -34.65 16.79
C GLY A 72 -27.34 -33.47 15.94
N PRO A 73 -28.22 -32.55 15.48
CA PRO A 73 -27.83 -31.46 14.59
C PRO A 73 -26.83 -30.49 15.24
N ALA A 74 -27.01 -30.19 16.54
CA ALA A 74 -26.05 -29.38 17.29
C ALA A 74 -24.66 -30.02 17.42
N ALA A 75 -24.61 -31.35 17.62
CA ALA A 75 -23.37 -32.08 17.72
C ALA A 75 -22.66 -32.20 16.37
N ALA A 76 -23.41 -32.41 15.28
CA ALA A 76 -22.88 -32.47 13.93
C ALA A 76 -22.30 -31.10 13.51
N ALA A 77 -23.02 -30.00 13.74
CA ALA A 77 -22.52 -28.65 13.48
C ALA A 77 -21.25 -28.34 14.31
N THR A 78 -21.23 -28.75 15.59
CA THR A 78 -20.05 -28.61 16.46
C THR A 78 -18.84 -29.37 15.90
N TRP A 79 -19.05 -30.57 15.37
CA TRP A 79 -18.01 -31.36 14.72
C TRP A 79 -17.47 -30.68 13.46
N LEU A 80 -18.36 -30.26 12.56
CA LEU A 80 -18.00 -29.60 11.29
C LEU A 80 -17.27 -28.26 11.52
N CYS A 81 -17.57 -27.56 12.60
CA CYS A 81 -16.94 -26.28 12.94
C CYS A 81 -15.65 -26.41 13.76
N ARG A 82 -15.16 -27.62 14.03
CA ARG A 82 -13.93 -27.80 14.81
C ARG A 82 -12.75 -27.14 14.11
N ARG A 83 -12.00 -26.33 14.86
CA ARG A 83 -10.77 -25.69 14.36
C ARG A 83 -9.76 -26.70 13.82
N ASP A 84 -9.73 -27.90 14.41
CA ASP A 84 -8.84 -29.00 14.04
C ASP A 84 -9.15 -29.59 12.66
N LEU A 85 -10.36 -29.37 12.14
CA LEU A 85 -10.84 -29.89 10.86
C LEU A 85 -10.97 -28.81 9.78
N ARG A 86 -10.37 -27.62 10.00
CA ARG A 86 -10.40 -26.53 9.01
C ARG A 86 -9.54 -26.87 7.80
N LEU A 87 -10.11 -26.73 6.61
CA LEU A 87 -9.43 -26.96 5.33
C LEU A 87 -8.74 -25.66 4.89
N TRP A 88 -7.41 -25.61 5.00
CA TRP A 88 -6.63 -24.42 4.61
C TRP A 88 -6.21 -24.51 3.14
N TRP A 89 -6.81 -23.67 2.27
CA TRP A 89 -6.47 -23.51 0.85
C TRP A 89 -6.58 -24.83 0.04
N SER A 90 -7.70 -25.02 -0.67
CA SER A 90 -7.88 -26.11 -1.64
C SER A 90 -8.02 -25.56 -3.07
N GLY A 91 -7.32 -26.18 -4.02
CA GLY A 91 -7.31 -25.79 -5.43
C GLY A 91 -8.61 -26.09 -6.18
N ASP A 92 -9.51 -26.90 -5.63
CA ASP A 92 -10.74 -27.38 -6.30
C ASP A 92 -12.04 -26.83 -5.70
N ARG A 93 -11.96 -25.66 -5.02
CA ARG A 93 -13.11 -24.87 -4.49
C ARG A 93 -14.22 -25.71 -3.82
N TYR A 94 -13.85 -26.69 -2.99
CA TYR A 94 -14.74 -27.48 -2.11
C TYR A 94 -15.87 -28.28 -2.79
N ALA A 95 -15.98 -28.27 -4.13
CA ALA A 95 -17.13 -28.82 -4.85
C ALA A 95 -17.31 -30.34 -4.64
N ARG A 96 -16.19 -31.09 -4.66
CA ARG A 96 -16.18 -32.55 -4.40
C ARG A 96 -16.66 -32.88 -2.99
N LEU A 97 -16.09 -32.21 -1.98
CA LEU A 97 -16.50 -32.39 -0.58
C LEU A 97 -17.98 -32.09 -0.39
N CYS A 98 -18.47 -30.98 -0.92
CA CYS A 98 -19.88 -30.58 -0.81
C CYS A 98 -20.83 -31.58 -1.49
N THR A 99 -20.44 -32.11 -2.65
CA THR A 99 -21.20 -33.18 -3.33
C THR A 99 -21.30 -34.42 -2.45
N LEU A 100 -20.19 -34.86 -1.87
CA LEU A 100 -20.16 -36.03 -0.98
C LEU A 100 -20.94 -35.77 0.31
N LEU A 101 -20.83 -34.59 0.92
CA LEU A 101 -21.60 -34.21 2.12
C LEU A 101 -23.11 -34.25 1.83
N GLY A 102 -23.54 -33.72 0.68
CA GLY A 102 -24.93 -33.78 0.25
C GLY A 102 -25.42 -35.22 0.06
N ALA A 103 -24.59 -36.08 -0.54
CA ALA A 103 -24.93 -37.48 -0.76
C ALA A 103 -25.04 -38.28 0.54
N VAL A 104 -24.04 -38.20 1.44
CA VAL A 104 -24.04 -39.01 2.68
C VAL A 104 -25.06 -38.54 3.72
N THR A 105 -25.65 -37.36 3.52
CA THR A 105 -26.68 -36.80 4.41
C THR A 105 -28.05 -36.72 3.75
N SER A 106 -28.25 -37.26 2.54
CA SER A 106 -29.52 -37.19 1.82
C SER A 106 -30.69 -37.80 2.60
N ASP A 107 -30.42 -38.87 3.35
CA ASP A 107 -31.42 -39.60 4.14
C ASP A 107 -31.80 -38.89 5.45
N ARG A 108 -31.08 -37.80 5.82
CA ARG A 108 -31.39 -37.03 7.02
C ARG A 108 -32.63 -36.15 6.79
N PRO A 109 -33.53 -36.02 7.78
CA PRO A 109 -34.69 -35.12 7.69
C PRO A 109 -34.29 -33.70 7.27
N ALA A 110 -35.14 -33.03 6.50
CA ALA A 110 -34.89 -31.66 6.03
C ALA A 110 -34.68 -30.69 7.21
N GLU A 111 -35.45 -30.83 8.29
CA GLU A 111 -35.30 -30.03 9.52
C GLU A 111 -33.91 -30.18 10.14
N TRP A 112 -33.36 -31.40 10.17
CA TRP A 112 -32.02 -31.65 10.68
C TRP A 112 -30.96 -30.93 9.83
N ARG A 113 -31.05 -31.04 8.51
CA ARG A 113 -30.11 -30.41 7.58
C ARG A 113 -30.20 -28.89 7.66
N ALA A 114 -31.40 -28.32 7.77
CA ALA A 114 -31.62 -26.90 7.96
C ALA A 114 -31.01 -26.39 9.28
N GLU A 115 -31.21 -27.12 10.38
CA GLU A 115 -30.64 -26.74 11.68
C GLU A 115 -29.11 -26.78 11.67
N VAL A 116 -28.50 -27.81 11.06
CA VAL A 116 -27.04 -27.88 10.88
C VAL A 116 -26.54 -26.70 10.05
N ALA A 117 -27.21 -26.35 8.95
CA ALA A 117 -26.84 -25.22 8.11
C ALA A 117 -26.77 -23.90 8.91
N HIS A 118 -27.81 -23.58 9.69
CA HIS A 118 -27.85 -22.36 10.51
C HIS A 118 -26.74 -22.35 11.57
N ARG A 119 -26.56 -23.47 12.29
CA ARG A 119 -25.53 -23.56 13.33
C ARG A 119 -24.11 -23.47 12.78
N VAL A 120 -23.86 -23.96 11.57
CA VAL A 120 -22.57 -23.80 10.89
C VAL A 120 -22.39 -22.36 10.42
N ALA A 121 -23.45 -21.74 9.88
CA ALA A 121 -23.43 -20.34 9.46
C ALA A 121 -23.12 -19.37 10.61
N ASP A 122 -23.66 -19.61 11.81
CA ASP A 122 -23.37 -18.86 13.04
C ASP A 122 -21.87 -18.85 13.42
N ARG A 123 -21.07 -19.76 12.87
CA ARG A 123 -19.62 -19.88 13.14
C ARG A 123 -18.74 -19.24 12.07
N ILE A 124 -19.32 -18.73 10.98
CA ILE A 124 -18.58 -18.08 9.90
C ILE A 124 -18.10 -16.71 10.37
N ARG A 125 -16.79 -16.46 10.23
CA ARG A 125 -16.16 -15.17 10.54
C ARG A 125 -15.59 -14.56 9.28
N ILE A 126 -16.00 -13.33 8.96
CA ILE A 126 -15.54 -12.60 7.77
C ILE A 126 -14.00 -12.43 7.77
N SER A 127 -13.39 -12.28 8.96
CA SER A 127 -11.94 -12.10 9.11
C SER A 127 -11.10 -13.33 8.78
N ASP A 128 -11.68 -14.53 8.77
CA ASP A 128 -10.91 -15.77 8.64
C ASP A 128 -10.43 -16.00 7.18
N GLY A 129 -11.06 -15.36 6.18
CA GLY A 129 -10.68 -15.45 4.77
C GLY A 129 -10.86 -16.83 4.12
N ASP A 130 -11.38 -17.81 4.86
CA ASP A 130 -11.71 -19.17 4.41
C ASP A 130 -13.24 -19.36 4.38
N TRP A 131 -13.75 -19.76 3.22
CA TRP A 131 -15.19 -19.94 2.97
C TRP A 131 -15.64 -21.40 3.03
N THR A 132 -14.82 -22.33 3.55
CA THR A 132 -15.20 -23.75 3.72
C THR A 132 -16.52 -23.92 4.47
N LEU A 133 -16.66 -23.25 5.63
CA LEU A 133 -17.88 -23.33 6.43
C LEU A 133 -19.10 -22.75 5.72
N TRP A 134 -18.89 -21.74 4.86
CA TRP A 134 -19.95 -21.20 4.01
C TRP A 134 -20.45 -22.26 3.03
N HIS A 135 -19.54 -22.94 2.31
CA HIS A 135 -19.91 -23.98 1.35
C HIS A 135 -20.63 -25.15 2.02
N ILE A 136 -20.18 -25.57 3.21
CA ILE A 136 -20.84 -26.61 3.99
C ILE A 136 -22.26 -26.18 4.38
N ALA A 137 -22.42 -24.99 4.96
CA ALA A 137 -23.73 -24.47 5.35
C ALA A 137 -24.66 -24.30 4.14
N ALA A 138 -24.15 -23.79 3.01
CA ALA A 138 -24.89 -23.63 1.78
C ALA A 138 -25.38 -24.96 1.20
N THR A 139 -24.54 -26.00 1.19
CA THR A 139 -24.94 -27.36 0.78
C THR A 139 -26.09 -27.88 1.63
N PHE A 140 -25.99 -27.78 2.96
CA PHE A 140 -27.05 -28.25 3.84
C PHE A 140 -28.35 -27.46 3.65
N ALA A 141 -28.29 -26.13 3.57
CA ALA A 141 -29.46 -25.27 3.33
C ALA A 141 -30.15 -25.59 1.99
N ARG A 142 -29.37 -25.69 0.89
CA ARG A 142 -29.90 -26.05 -0.44
C ARG A 142 -30.56 -27.42 -0.43
N SER A 143 -29.89 -28.41 0.17
CA SER A 143 -30.40 -29.78 0.20
C SER A 143 -31.68 -29.91 1.05
N ALA A 144 -31.82 -29.08 2.10
CA ALA A 144 -33.00 -29.06 2.97
C ALA A 144 -34.21 -28.35 2.33
N GLY A 145 -34.00 -27.52 1.31
CA GLY A 145 -35.04 -26.65 0.74
C GLY A 145 -35.57 -25.61 1.74
N ALA A 146 -34.79 -25.29 2.78
CA ALA A 146 -35.15 -24.33 3.82
C ALA A 146 -34.65 -22.92 3.48
N ALA A 147 -35.17 -21.91 4.19
CA ALA A 147 -34.64 -20.55 4.11
C ALA A 147 -33.13 -20.54 4.43
N PRO A 148 -32.32 -19.76 3.67
CA PRO A 148 -30.89 -19.67 3.95
C PRO A 148 -30.64 -18.97 5.29
N PRO A 149 -29.53 -19.29 5.97
CA PRO A 149 -29.06 -18.51 7.11
C PRO A 149 -28.83 -17.04 6.71
N ASP A 150 -29.26 -16.10 7.55
CA ASP A 150 -29.20 -14.65 7.30
C ASP A 150 -28.07 -13.94 8.06
N THR A 151 -27.17 -14.70 8.71
CA THR A 151 -26.00 -14.17 9.41
C THR A 151 -25.06 -13.40 8.47
N ASP A 152 -24.41 -12.35 8.97
CA ASP A 152 -23.48 -11.50 8.22
C ASP A 152 -22.40 -12.32 7.47
N GLY A 153 -21.78 -13.29 8.14
CA GLY A 153 -20.76 -14.15 7.54
C GLY A 153 -21.29 -14.99 6.39
N PHE A 154 -22.56 -15.43 6.45
CA PHE A 154 -23.20 -16.17 5.37
C PHE A 154 -23.49 -15.30 4.15
N VAL A 155 -24.00 -14.09 4.38
CA VAL A 155 -24.28 -13.10 3.32
C VAL A 155 -22.99 -12.70 2.59
N VAL A 156 -21.91 -12.42 3.34
CA VAL A 156 -20.62 -12.06 2.74
C VAL A 156 -20.00 -13.22 1.97
N GLY A 157 -20.09 -14.45 2.48
CA GLY A 157 -19.60 -15.63 1.78
C GLY A 157 -20.34 -15.88 0.46
N TRP A 158 -21.65 -15.59 0.42
CA TRP A 158 -22.48 -15.75 -0.78
C TRP A 158 -21.99 -14.88 -1.94
N VAL A 159 -21.68 -13.60 -1.66
CA VAL A 159 -21.13 -12.69 -2.69
C VAL A 159 -19.66 -12.94 -2.99
N ALA A 160 -18.88 -13.39 -2.00
CA ALA A 160 -17.44 -13.59 -2.13
C ALA A 160 -17.10 -14.82 -2.98
N ASP A 161 -17.75 -15.95 -2.72
CA ASP A 161 -17.37 -17.26 -3.28
C ASP A 161 -18.58 -18.16 -3.65
N GLY A 162 -19.80 -17.72 -3.32
CA GLY A 162 -20.98 -18.59 -3.34
C GLY A 162 -21.84 -18.60 -4.59
N ALA A 163 -22.07 -17.43 -5.19
CA ALA A 163 -22.91 -17.29 -6.38
C ALA A 163 -22.17 -16.60 -7.53
N LEU A 164 -22.42 -17.10 -8.74
CA LEU A 164 -21.95 -16.50 -9.97
C LEU A 164 -23.00 -15.51 -10.50
N PRO A 165 -22.62 -14.28 -10.89
CA PRO A 165 -23.57 -13.25 -11.30
C PRO A 165 -24.55 -13.66 -12.40
N HIS A 166 -24.13 -14.51 -13.34
CA HIS A 166 -24.95 -14.95 -14.46
C HIS A 166 -25.97 -16.05 -14.10
N GLY A 167 -25.77 -16.75 -12.98
CA GLY A 167 -26.70 -17.77 -12.47
C GLY A 167 -27.62 -17.24 -11.36
N LEU A 168 -27.53 -15.94 -11.04
CA LEU A 168 -28.19 -15.36 -9.87
C LEU A 168 -29.72 -15.46 -9.94
N ALA A 169 -30.30 -15.42 -11.14
CA ALA A 169 -31.75 -15.53 -11.36
C ALA A 169 -32.35 -16.84 -10.82
N ASP A 170 -31.56 -17.92 -10.89
CA ASP A 170 -31.94 -19.28 -10.49
C ASP A 170 -31.37 -19.65 -9.11
N ASP A 171 -30.67 -18.73 -8.44
CA ASP A 171 -30.09 -19.00 -7.12
C ASP A 171 -31.21 -19.05 -6.06
N PRO A 172 -31.34 -20.17 -5.31
CA PRO A 172 -32.40 -20.35 -4.32
C PRO A 172 -32.30 -19.39 -3.13
N PHE A 173 -31.16 -18.72 -2.94
CA PHE A 173 -30.94 -17.78 -1.85
C PHE A 173 -31.22 -16.33 -2.23
N LEU A 174 -31.47 -16.04 -3.52
CA LEU A 174 -31.61 -14.68 -4.03
C LEU A 174 -32.63 -13.85 -3.24
N ASP A 175 -33.85 -14.35 -3.08
CA ASP A 175 -34.95 -13.57 -2.50
C ASP A 175 -34.74 -13.24 -1.03
N ALA A 176 -34.14 -14.18 -0.28
CA ALA A 176 -33.87 -14.02 1.14
C ALA A 176 -32.64 -13.14 1.40
N LEU A 177 -31.58 -13.27 0.59
CA LEU A 177 -30.30 -12.60 0.84
C LEU A 177 -30.15 -11.26 0.12
N ALA A 178 -30.89 -10.98 -0.96
CA ALA A 178 -30.79 -9.71 -1.69
C ALA A 178 -31.02 -8.47 -0.81
N PRO A 179 -32.04 -8.42 0.08
CA PRO A 179 -32.20 -7.28 0.99
C PRO A 179 -31.02 -7.14 1.97
N LYS A 180 -30.46 -8.27 2.43
CA LYS A 180 -29.36 -8.32 3.40
C LYS A 180 -28.04 -7.75 2.85
N LEU A 181 -27.87 -7.69 1.53
CA LEU A 181 -26.70 -7.07 0.90
C LEU A 181 -26.47 -5.62 1.35
N PHE A 182 -27.53 -4.90 1.68
CA PHE A 182 -27.48 -3.50 2.10
C PHE A 182 -27.40 -3.31 3.62
N GLU A 183 -27.68 -4.35 4.39
CA GLU A 183 -27.70 -4.34 5.85
C GLU A 183 -26.37 -4.81 6.46
N VAL A 184 -25.69 -5.75 5.79
CA VAL A 184 -24.50 -6.42 6.30
C VAL A 184 -23.23 -5.65 6.00
N ASP A 185 -22.44 -5.41 7.04
CA ASP A 185 -21.11 -4.82 6.90
C ASP A 185 -20.10 -5.87 6.38
N GLY A 186 -19.32 -5.50 5.35
CA GLY A 186 -18.35 -6.39 4.69
C GLY A 186 -18.72 -6.80 3.26
N VAL A 187 -20.00 -6.70 2.86
CA VAL A 187 -20.45 -6.97 1.47
C VAL A 187 -19.72 -6.08 0.47
N GLY A 188 -19.62 -4.78 0.78
CA GLY A 188 -18.91 -3.81 -0.04
C GLY A 188 -17.43 -4.13 -0.24
N ALA A 189 -16.76 -4.59 0.82
CA ALA A 189 -15.36 -5.01 0.75
C ALA A 189 -15.18 -6.28 -0.10
N ALA A 190 -16.07 -7.27 0.06
CA ALA A 190 -16.06 -8.51 -0.72
C ALA A 190 -16.29 -8.27 -2.23
N LEU A 191 -17.11 -7.26 -2.56
CA LEU A 191 -17.42 -6.87 -3.94
C LEU A 191 -16.57 -5.70 -4.48
N ALA A 192 -15.54 -5.27 -3.73
CA ALA A 192 -14.68 -4.16 -4.15
C ALA A 192 -13.99 -4.40 -5.51
N GLU A 193 -13.71 -5.67 -5.82
CA GLU A 193 -13.02 -6.13 -7.03
C GLU A 193 -13.97 -6.75 -8.07
N ASP A 194 -15.29 -6.59 -7.93
CA ASP A 194 -16.30 -7.22 -8.80
C ASP A 194 -16.00 -7.06 -10.31
N GLN A 195 -15.56 -5.86 -10.74
CA GLN A 195 -15.13 -5.59 -12.12
C GLN A 195 -13.81 -6.29 -12.50
N ALA A 196 -12.83 -6.32 -11.60
CA ALA A 196 -11.54 -6.93 -11.86
C ALA A 196 -11.68 -8.44 -11.97
N ARG A 197 -12.54 -9.05 -11.14
CA ARG A 197 -12.83 -10.50 -11.16
C ARG A 197 -13.31 -10.97 -12.52
N VAL A 198 -14.11 -10.20 -13.24
CA VAL A 198 -14.54 -10.54 -14.62
C VAL A 198 -13.35 -10.68 -15.59
N GLN A 199 -12.23 -10.00 -15.34
CA GLN A 199 -11.08 -10.02 -16.25
C GLN A 199 -10.19 -11.26 -16.08
N TRP A 200 -10.10 -11.81 -14.86
CA TRP A 200 -9.18 -12.92 -14.55
C TRP A 200 -9.89 -14.22 -14.15
N ASP A 201 -11.11 -14.16 -13.63
CA ASP A 201 -11.94 -15.34 -13.34
C ASP A 201 -12.73 -15.74 -14.58
N ARG A 202 -12.27 -16.81 -15.26
CA ARG A 202 -12.85 -17.29 -16.52
C ARG A 202 -14.31 -17.72 -16.40
N ASP A 203 -14.78 -18.03 -15.19
CA ASP A 203 -16.16 -18.45 -14.93
C ASP A 203 -17.12 -17.25 -14.81
N ARG A 204 -16.62 -16.01 -14.65
CA ARG A 204 -17.43 -14.80 -14.48
C ARG A 204 -17.64 -14.05 -15.80
N LYS A 205 -18.89 -14.00 -16.26
CA LYS A 205 -19.30 -13.32 -17.51
C LYS A 205 -19.86 -11.91 -17.34
N SER A 206 -20.25 -11.53 -16.11
CA SER A 206 -20.82 -10.22 -15.78
C SER A 206 -20.49 -9.86 -14.33
N THR A 207 -20.69 -8.59 -13.98
CA THR A 207 -20.55 -8.11 -12.60
C THR A 207 -21.82 -8.39 -11.79
N TRP A 208 -21.71 -8.44 -10.47
CA TRP A 208 -22.88 -8.51 -9.57
C TRP A 208 -23.80 -7.30 -9.74
N ALA A 209 -23.23 -6.10 -9.95
CA ALA A 209 -24.02 -4.89 -10.16
C ALA A 209 -24.89 -4.98 -11.43
N ASP A 210 -24.31 -5.45 -12.55
CA ASP A 210 -25.04 -5.62 -13.82
C ASP A 210 -26.10 -6.73 -13.73
N ALA A 211 -25.81 -7.81 -12.99
CA ALA A 211 -26.76 -8.90 -12.76
C ALA A 211 -27.98 -8.40 -11.97
N LEU A 212 -27.77 -7.72 -10.84
CA LEU A 212 -28.87 -7.16 -10.03
C LEU A 212 -29.67 -6.12 -10.80
N ALA A 213 -29.02 -5.22 -11.55
CA ALA A 213 -29.71 -4.25 -12.39
C ALA A 213 -30.53 -4.94 -13.49
N THR A 214 -30.04 -6.05 -14.05
CA THR A 214 -30.78 -6.84 -15.03
C THR A 214 -31.99 -7.55 -14.42
N LEU A 215 -31.85 -8.14 -13.24
CA LEU A 215 -32.97 -8.72 -12.50
C LEU A 215 -34.05 -7.70 -12.16
N ALA A 216 -33.65 -6.47 -11.83
CA ALA A 216 -34.58 -5.38 -11.59
C ALA A 216 -35.32 -4.94 -12.86
N ARG A 217 -34.63 -4.94 -14.01
CA ARG A 217 -35.20 -4.60 -15.32
C ARG A 217 -36.17 -5.66 -15.83
N THR A 218 -35.88 -6.94 -15.57
CA THR A 218 -36.76 -8.06 -15.94
C THR A 218 -37.91 -8.28 -14.94
N GLY A 219 -37.94 -7.52 -13.84
CA GLY A 219 -38.98 -7.61 -12.80
C GLY A 219 -38.81 -8.79 -11.84
N ARG A 220 -37.66 -9.50 -11.85
CA ARG A 220 -37.36 -10.57 -10.90
C ARG A 220 -37.05 -10.05 -9.50
N LEU A 221 -36.57 -8.80 -9.39
CA LEU A 221 -36.37 -8.06 -8.14
C LEU A 221 -37.03 -6.69 -8.19
N GLU A 222 -37.55 -6.24 -7.06
CA GLU A 222 -38.13 -4.90 -6.88
C GLU A 222 -37.05 -3.80 -7.02
N ARG A 223 -37.22 -2.89 -7.99
CA ARG A 223 -36.32 -1.73 -8.20
C ARG A 223 -36.23 -0.83 -6.97
N THR A 224 -37.38 -0.59 -6.33
CA THR A 224 -37.50 0.24 -5.12
C THR A 224 -36.63 -0.32 -3.99
N MET A 225 -36.64 -1.64 -3.77
CA MET A 225 -35.83 -2.31 -2.76
C MET A 225 -34.33 -2.08 -2.98
N LEU A 226 -33.84 -2.21 -4.22
CA LEU A 226 -32.42 -2.02 -4.52
C LEU A 226 -31.97 -0.56 -4.37
N LEU A 227 -32.82 0.40 -4.78
CA LEU A 227 -32.52 1.83 -4.64
C LEU A 227 -32.55 2.30 -3.19
N ASP A 228 -33.57 1.90 -2.42
CA ASP A 228 -33.67 2.20 -0.99
C ASP A 228 -32.53 1.54 -0.21
N GLY A 229 -32.17 0.31 -0.57
CA GLY A 229 -31.01 -0.39 -0.03
C GLY A 229 -29.71 0.38 -0.27
N CYS A 230 -29.45 0.84 -1.50
CA CYS A 230 -28.27 1.65 -1.80
C CYS A 230 -28.21 2.93 -0.96
N VAL A 231 -29.31 3.70 -0.92
CA VAL A 231 -29.37 4.97 -0.20
C VAL A 231 -29.25 4.76 1.32
N SER A 232 -29.92 3.76 1.87
CA SER A 232 -29.77 3.38 3.28
C SER A 232 -28.33 2.98 3.61
N ARG A 233 -27.67 2.22 2.73
CA ARG A 233 -26.26 1.86 2.91
C ARG A 233 -25.35 3.07 2.85
N PHE A 234 -25.63 4.07 2.01
CA PHE A 234 -24.89 5.32 1.98
C PHE A 234 -25.06 6.13 3.27
N LEU A 235 -26.28 6.24 3.79
CA LEU A 235 -26.59 6.98 5.02
C LEU A 235 -25.94 6.35 6.26
N ARG A 236 -25.79 5.02 6.30
CA ARG A 236 -25.04 4.30 7.35
C ARG A 236 -23.54 4.63 7.37
N GLY A 237 -23.00 5.20 6.29
CA GLY A 237 -21.57 5.54 6.18
C GLY A 237 -20.66 4.33 5.97
N GLY A 238 -19.37 4.57 5.74
CA GLY A 238 -18.39 3.52 5.44
C GLY A 238 -17.17 4.08 4.71
N THR A 239 -16.18 3.22 4.46
CA THR A 239 -15.00 3.66 3.70
C THR A 239 -15.33 3.80 2.21
N VAL A 240 -14.48 4.54 1.46
CA VAL A 240 -14.59 4.62 -0.01
C VAL A 240 -14.55 3.23 -0.65
N ARG A 241 -13.76 2.29 -0.09
CA ARG A 241 -13.67 0.92 -0.60
C ARG A 241 -15.01 0.19 -0.48
N ASP A 242 -15.65 0.31 0.68
CA ASP A 242 -16.89 -0.42 0.98
C ASP A 242 -18.09 0.12 0.21
N LEU A 243 -18.17 1.44 0.03
CA LEU A 243 -19.32 2.07 -0.63
C LEU A 243 -19.23 2.09 -2.16
N ARG A 244 -18.03 1.89 -2.73
CA ARG A 244 -17.79 1.99 -4.18
C ARG A 244 -18.69 1.06 -5.00
N TRP A 245 -18.90 -0.16 -4.54
CA TRP A 245 -19.72 -1.13 -5.26
C TRP A 245 -21.20 -0.71 -5.27
N PHE A 246 -21.74 -0.23 -4.14
CA PHE A 246 -23.12 0.26 -4.04
C PHE A 246 -23.37 1.50 -4.91
N VAL A 247 -22.38 2.41 -5.04
CA VAL A 247 -22.44 3.54 -6.00
C VAL A 247 -22.61 3.03 -7.44
N ARG A 248 -21.87 1.98 -7.81
CA ARG A 248 -21.98 1.39 -9.16
C ARG A 248 -23.33 0.72 -9.38
N LEU A 249 -23.84 -0.01 -8.39
CA LEU A 249 -25.18 -0.59 -8.47
C LEU A 249 -26.24 0.50 -8.63
N HIS A 250 -26.17 1.58 -7.85
CA HIS A 250 -27.09 2.72 -7.97
C HIS A 250 -27.05 3.35 -9.36
N ASP A 251 -25.86 3.62 -9.91
CA ASP A 251 -25.73 4.16 -11.26
C ASP A 251 -26.24 3.17 -12.33
N ALA A 252 -25.98 1.86 -12.19
CA ALA A 252 -26.46 0.82 -13.09
C ALA A 252 -27.98 0.61 -13.08
N LEU A 253 -28.65 0.96 -11.97
CA LEU A 253 -30.12 0.94 -11.88
C LEU A 253 -30.78 2.10 -12.63
N GLU A 254 -30.01 3.15 -12.97
CA GLU A 254 -30.46 4.36 -13.67
C GLU A 254 -31.76 4.93 -13.05
N PRO A 255 -31.72 5.44 -11.79
CA PRO A 255 -32.93 5.93 -11.12
C PRO A 255 -33.64 7.00 -11.93
N THR A 256 -34.95 6.83 -12.09
CA THR A 256 -35.82 7.77 -12.82
C THR A 256 -35.96 9.09 -12.06
N GLU A 257 -36.60 10.07 -12.71
CA GLU A 257 -36.83 11.39 -12.12
C GLU A 257 -37.80 11.32 -10.93
N ASP A 258 -38.79 10.43 -10.97
CA ASP A 258 -39.74 10.19 -9.87
C ASP A 258 -39.06 9.41 -8.73
N GLU A 259 -38.27 8.38 -9.05
CA GLU A 259 -37.50 7.62 -8.06
C GLU A 259 -36.45 8.50 -7.35
N THR A 260 -35.86 9.46 -8.07
CA THR A 260 -34.94 10.45 -7.51
C THR A 260 -35.67 11.45 -6.62
N ALA A 261 -36.80 11.98 -7.08
CA ALA A 261 -37.62 12.94 -6.33
C ALA A 261 -38.06 12.39 -4.97
N ALA A 262 -38.46 11.10 -4.92
CA ALA A 262 -38.84 10.42 -3.69
C ALA A 262 -37.72 10.37 -2.62
N ARG A 263 -36.45 10.49 -3.03
CA ARG A 263 -35.26 10.34 -2.16
C ARG A 263 -34.42 11.62 -2.04
N VAL A 264 -34.95 12.77 -2.47
CA VAL A 264 -34.22 14.05 -2.47
C VAL A 264 -33.67 14.39 -1.09
N ARG A 265 -34.48 14.24 -0.04
CA ARG A 265 -34.06 14.51 1.35
C ARG A 265 -32.89 13.64 1.78
N ASP A 266 -32.87 12.37 1.39
CA ASP A 266 -31.78 11.47 1.73
C ASP A 266 -30.49 11.81 0.97
N TYR A 267 -30.59 12.24 -0.30
CA TYR A 267 -29.42 12.75 -1.02
C TYR A 267 -28.83 14.01 -0.39
N VAL A 268 -29.66 14.93 0.12
CA VAL A 268 -29.16 16.13 0.84
C VAL A 268 -28.36 15.72 2.08
N ARG A 269 -28.88 14.78 2.87
CA ARG A 269 -28.24 14.26 4.09
C ARG A 269 -26.89 13.59 3.85
N LEU A 270 -26.61 13.13 2.63
CA LEU A 270 -25.32 12.52 2.28
C LEU A 270 -24.21 13.57 2.07
N LEU A 271 -24.56 14.80 1.71
CA LEU A 271 -23.59 15.80 1.28
C LEU A 271 -22.58 16.25 2.34
N PRO A 272 -22.89 16.38 3.64
CA PRO A 272 -21.90 16.88 4.61
C PRO A 272 -20.74 15.91 4.86
N ALA A 273 -21.03 14.61 5.00
CA ALA A 273 -20.09 13.65 5.58
C ALA A 273 -19.82 12.41 4.72
N ALA A 274 -20.61 12.13 3.67
CA ALA A 274 -20.39 10.93 2.87
C ALA A 274 -19.05 11.00 2.12
N PRO A 275 -18.41 9.85 1.81
CA PRO A 275 -17.20 9.82 0.99
C PRO A 275 -17.41 10.46 -0.39
N SER A 276 -16.34 11.01 -0.98
CA SER A 276 -16.44 11.88 -2.16
C SER A 276 -17.20 11.28 -3.35
N THR A 277 -17.13 9.96 -3.56
CA THR A 277 -17.85 9.26 -4.64
C THR A 277 -19.36 9.23 -4.41
N VAL A 278 -19.80 9.11 -3.15
CA VAL A 278 -21.21 9.14 -2.77
C VAL A 278 -21.74 10.57 -2.81
N ALA A 279 -20.94 11.53 -2.32
CA ALA A 279 -21.28 12.95 -2.40
C ALA A 279 -21.40 13.45 -3.85
N ASP A 280 -20.54 12.99 -4.77
CA ASP A 280 -20.67 13.29 -6.22
C ASP A 280 -22.00 12.76 -6.78
N LEU A 281 -22.32 11.50 -6.49
CA LEU A 281 -23.58 10.88 -6.90
C LEU A 281 -24.79 11.65 -6.38
N ALA A 282 -24.82 11.95 -5.07
CA ALA A 282 -25.90 12.71 -4.44
C ALA A 282 -26.05 14.11 -5.07
N LEU A 283 -24.94 14.83 -5.27
CA LEU A 283 -24.95 16.14 -5.91
C LEU A 283 -25.46 16.09 -7.36
N ARG A 284 -25.10 15.06 -8.14
CA ARG A 284 -25.64 14.87 -9.51
C ARG A 284 -27.16 14.69 -9.48
N ARG A 285 -27.69 13.89 -8.56
CA ARG A 285 -29.13 13.62 -8.42
C ARG A 285 -29.90 14.87 -7.96
N LEU A 286 -29.38 15.61 -6.99
CA LEU A 286 -29.99 16.86 -6.50
C LEU A 286 -30.03 17.95 -7.56
N ARG A 287 -28.93 18.12 -8.32
CA ARG A 287 -28.89 19.07 -9.45
C ARG A 287 -29.95 18.74 -10.50
N ARG A 288 -30.16 17.46 -10.80
CA ARG A 288 -31.22 17.04 -11.73
C ARG A 288 -32.61 17.32 -11.18
N ALA A 289 -32.84 17.06 -9.89
CA ALA A 289 -34.12 17.35 -9.23
C ALA A 289 -34.43 18.86 -9.22
N ASP A 290 -33.41 19.70 -8.96
CA ASP A 290 -33.53 21.16 -9.02
C ASP A 290 -33.79 21.67 -10.44
N GLU A 291 -33.19 21.10 -11.47
CA GLU A 291 -33.50 21.44 -12.87
C GLU A 291 -34.99 21.24 -13.20
N LEU A 292 -35.61 20.21 -12.62
CA LEU A 292 -37.03 19.86 -12.77
C LEU A 292 -37.96 20.59 -11.79
N GLY A 293 -37.41 21.36 -10.85
CA GLY A 293 -38.19 22.09 -9.84
C GLY A 293 -38.78 21.22 -8.75
N ARG A 294 -38.15 20.09 -8.48
CA ARG A 294 -38.52 19.13 -7.43
C ARG A 294 -37.62 19.23 -6.20
N LEU A 295 -36.82 20.30 -6.09
CA LEU A 295 -36.02 20.63 -4.92
C LEU A 295 -36.62 21.87 -4.26
N ASP A 296 -37.02 21.71 -3.00
CA ASP A 296 -37.52 22.80 -2.15
C ASP A 296 -36.41 23.79 -1.77
N GLU A 297 -36.77 25.04 -1.47
CA GLU A 297 -35.82 26.11 -1.15
C GLU A 297 -34.99 25.79 0.11
N GLY A 298 -35.60 25.28 1.18
CA GLY A 298 -34.86 24.93 2.40
C GLY A 298 -33.87 23.78 2.18
N LEU A 299 -34.25 22.78 1.37
CA LEU A 299 -33.37 21.67 1.01
C LEU A 299 -32.25 22.08 0.04
N PHE A 300 -32.49 23.12 -0.76
CA PHE A 300 -31.46 23.70 -1.62
C PHE A 300 -30.37 24.38 -0.79
N ASP A 301 -30.75 25.23 0.17
CA ASP A 301 -29.80 25.93 1.03
C ASP A 301 -28.95 24.93 1.83
N GLU A 302 -29.58 23.93 2.46
CA GLU A 302 -28.88 22.86 3.19
C GLU A 302 -27.88 22.10 2.30
N ALA A 303 -28.27 21.79 1.06
CA ALA A 303 -27.39 21.09 0.11
C ALA A 303 -26.20 21.93 -0.34
N VAL A 304 -26.41 23.23 -0.57
CA VAL A 304 -25.37 24.15 -1.02
C VAL A 304 -24.35 24.37 0.07
N ASP A 305 -24.80 24.69 1.29
CA ASP A 305 -23.92 24.87 2.44
C ASP A 305 -23.09 23.61 2.67
N ALA A 306 -23.73 22.45 2.71
CA ALA A 306 -23.06 21.16 2.88
C ALA A 306 -21.95 20.91 1.85
N VAL A 307 -22.15 21.28 0.58
CA VAL A 307 -21.18 21.01 -0.50
C VAL A 307 -20.06 22.05 -0.56
N LEU A 308 -20.33 23.31 -0.26
CA LEU A 308 -19.31 24.37 -0.32
C LEU A 308 -18.30 24.29 0.82
N PHE A 309 -18.68 23.74 1.98
CA PHE A 309 -17.76 23.45 3.07
C PHE A 309 -16.83 22.25 2.81
N ARG A 310 -17.04 21.51 1.72
CA ARG A 310 -16.25 20.32 1.42
C ARG A 310 -14.87 20.65 0.83
N PRO A 311 -13.82 19.86 1.14
CA PRO A 311 -12.48 20.07 0.60
C PRO A 311 -12.34 19.64 -0.88
N GLU A 312 -13.26 18.86 -1.42
CA GLU A 312 -13.11 18.31 -2.77
C GLU A 312 -13.40 19.34 -3.88
N LYS A 313 -12.34 19.84 -4.51
CA LYS A 313 -12.39 20.82 -5.61
C LYS A 313 -13.43 20.54 -6.69
N LYS A 314 -13.59 19.28 -7.13
CA LYS A 314 -14.56 18.91 -8.18
C LYS A 314 -16.01 19.13 -7.75
N LEU A 315 -16.34 18.83 -6.49
CA LEU A 315 -17.69 19.00 -5.94
C LEU A 315 -18.01 20.48 -5.77
N VAL A 316 -17.09 21.25 -5.18
CA VAL A 316 -17.23 22.71 -5.04
C VAL A 316 -17.40 23.38 -6.41
N GLN A 317 -16.59 22.99 -7.40
CA GLN A 317 -16.74 23.51 -8.77
C GLN A 317 -18.10 23.16 -9.38
N ALA A 318 -18.60 21.94 -9.17
CA ALA A 318 -19.92 21.52 -9.64
C ALA A 318 -21.06 22.30 -8.95
N ALA A 319 -20.91 22.61 -7.66
CA ALA A 319 -21.85 23.46 -6.92
C ALA A 319 -21.84 24.91 -7.40
N LEU A 320 -20.67 25.52 -7.62
CA LEU A 320 -20.57 26.88 -8.20
C LEU A 320 -21.26 26.97 -9.57
N ILE A 321 -21.10 25.96 -10.43
CA ILE A 321 -21.78 25.90 -11.74
C ILE A 321 -23.30 25.75 -11.58
N TRP A 322 -23.74 25.01 -10.56
CA TRP A 322 -25.15 24.82 -10.25
C TRP A 322 -25.80 26.11 -9.72
N LEU A 323 -25.12 26.79 -8.79
CA LEU A 323 -25.50 28.09 -8.24
C LEU A 323 -25.65 29.15 -9.34
N ASP A 324 -24.61 29.32 -10.17
CA ASP A 324 -24.62 30.31 -11.27
C ASP A 324 -25.79 30.11 -12.24
N ARG A 325 -26.08 28.85 -12.61
CA ARG A 325 -27.17 28.54 -13.54
C ARG A 325 -28.57 28.72 -12.96
N SER A 326 -28.70 28.57 -11.65
CA SER A 326 -30.01 28.54 -10.99
C SER A 326 -30.40 29.84 -10.30
N ALA A 327 -29.42 30.68 -9.92
CA ALA A 327 -29.60 31.96 -9.23
C ALA A 327 -30.76 32.80 -9.82
N ARG A 328 -30.66 33.18 -11.10
CA ARG A 328 -31.70 34.00 -11.77
C ARG A 328 -32.94 33.19 -12.13
N LYS A 329 -32.77 31.96 -12.62
CA LYS A 329 -33.88 31.11 -13.09
C LYS A 329 -34.87 30.78 -11.97
N ARG A 330 -34.40 30.72 -10.72
CA ARG A 330 -35.19 30.38 -9.53
C ARG A 330 -35.45 31.57 -8.60
N GLY A 331 -34.99 32.78 -8.94
CA GLY A 331 -35.18 33.97 -8.11
C GLY A 331 -34.41 33.96 -6.78
N ARG A 332 -33.28 33.25 -6.71
CA ARG A 332 -32.49 33.00 -5.48
C ARG A 332 -31.09 33.60 -5.52
N VAL A 333 -30.95 34.79 -6.12
CA VAL A 333 -29.66 35.47 -6.30
C VAL A 333 -28.99 35.76 -4.95
N ASP A 334 -29.71 36.33 -3.99
CA ASP A 334 -29.16 36.67 -2.66
C ASP A 334 -28.66 35.43 -1.91
N ALA A 335 -29.44 34.35 -1.89
CA ALA A 335 -29.02 33.07 -1.30
C ALA A 335 -27.75 32.51 -1.97
N THR A 336 -27.66 32.64 -3.30
CA THR A 336 -26.49 32.21 -4.06
C THR A 336 -25.24 33.02 -3.70
N LEU A 337 -25.37 34.34 -3.60
CA LEU A 337 -24.25 35.23 -3.28
C LEU A 337 -23.72 35.00 -1.86
N ARG A 338 -24.61 34.84 -0.86
CA ARG A 338 -24.21 34.49 0.50
C ARG A 338 -23.42 33.19 0.55
N ALA A 339 -23.94 32.13 -0.07
CA ALA A 339 -23.28 30.82 -0.09
C ALA A 339 -21.87 30.87 -0.71
N VAL A 340 -21.69 31.60 -1.83
CA VAL A 340 -20.41 31.65 -2.56
C VAL A 340 -19.28 32.32 -1.75
N THR A 341 -19.60 33.18 -0.79
CA THR A 341 -18.59 33.83 0.07
C THR A 341 -17.72 32.83 0.84
N ALA A 342 -18.26 31.68 1.23
CA ALA A 342 -17.51 30.61 1.91
C ALA A 342 -16.30 30.11 1.08
N VAL A 343 -16.35 30.24 -0.26
CA VAL A 343 -15.28 29.80 -1.16
C VAL A 343 -14.13 30.80 -1.22
N PHE A 344 -14.29 32.05 -0.76
CA PHE A 344 -13.22 33.06 -0.76
C PHE A 344 -12.04 32.67 0.14
N ALA A 345 -12.30 31.88 1.20
CA ALA A 345 -11.29 31.34 2.09
C ALA A 345 -10.62 30.04 1.56
N SER A 346 -10.94 29.58 0.35
CA SER A 346 -10.36 28.35 -0.20
C SER A 346 -8.89 28.52 -0.60
N ASP A 347 -8.05 27.52 -0.28
CA ASP A 347 -6.65 27.47 -0.73
C ASP A 347 -6.50 27.48 -2.26
N SER A 348 -7.50 26.98 -2.99
CA SER A 348 -7.45 26.86 -4.45
C SER A 348 -7.76 28.19 -5.15
N LEU A 349 -6.73 28.84 -5.72
CA LEU A 349 -6.88 30.08 -6.48
C LEU A 349 -7.92 30.00 -7.62
N ASP A 350 -7.97 28.87 -8.35
CA ASP A 350 -8.97 28.66 -9.42
C ASP A 350 -10.42 28.58 -8.88
N LEU A 351 -10.62 28.15 -7.63
CA LEU A 351 -11.96 28.17 -7.02
C LEU A 351 -12.33 29.60 -6.60
N ARG A 352 -11.39 30.34 -5.98
CA ARG A 352 -11.54 31.76 -5.65
C ARG A 352 -11.87 32.60 -6.88
N GLU A 353 -11.14 32.42 -7.98
CA GLU A 353 -11.40 33.11 -9.26
C GLU A 353 -12.82 32.86 -9.80
N ARG A 354 -13.30 31.61 -9.73
CA ARG A 354 -14.64 31.25 -10.22
C ARG A 354 -15.73 31.81 -9.33
N ALA A 355 -15.54 31.73 -8.02
CA ALA A 355 -16.43 32.32 -7.02
C ALA A 355 -16.56 33.83 -7.26
N VAL A 356 -15.45 34.55 -7.34
CA VAL A 356 -15.42 36.01 -7.60
C VAL A 356 -16.11 36.38 -8.92
N LYS A 357 -15.86 35.63 -10.00
CA LYS A 357 -16.54 35.86 -11.30
C LYS A 357 -18.05 35.63 -11.24
N LEU A 358 -18.48 34.60 -10.51
CA LEU A 358 -19.90 34.33 -10.28
C LEU A 358 -20.52 35.49 -9.48
N THR A 359 -19.88 35.89 -8.37
CA THR A 359 -20.32 36.99 -7.52
C THR A 359 -20.46 38.30 -8.29
N ALA A 360 -19.44 38.69 -9.07
CA ALA A 360 -19.47 39.89 -9.90
C ALA A 360 -20.56 39.85 -10.98
N ARG A 361 -20.89 38.68 -11.53
CA ARG A 361 -21.94 38.55 -12.56
C ARG A 361 -23.34 38.85 -12.03
N HIS A 362 -23.62 38.52 -10.77
CA HIS A 362 -24.95 38.70 -10.19
C HIS A 362 -25.05 39.95 -9.29
N ALA A 363 -24.05 40.84 -9.32
CA ALA A 363 -23.96 42.04 -8.50
C ALA A 363 -25.18 42.98 -8.65
N ASP A 364 -25.65 43.21 -9.89
CA ASP A 364 -26.77 44.13 -10.18
C ASP A 364 -28.12 43.70 -9.55
N HIS A 365 -28.21 42.47 -9.07
CA HIS A 365 -29.43 41.89 -8.50
C HIS A 365 -29.27 41.56 -7.00
N ALA A 366 -28.18 41.99 -6.36
CA ALA A 366 -27.88 41.73 -4.96
C ALA A 366 -28.56 42.74 -4.03
N GLY A 367 -29.25 42.27 -2.99
CA GLY A 367 -29.76 43.12 -1.92
C GLY A 367 -28.64 43.77 -1.09
N GLU A 368 -28.91 44.96 -0.52
CA GLU A 368 -27.90 45.77 0.20
C GLU A 368 -27.16 45.00 1.32
N ALA A 369 -27.87 44.20 2.11
CA ALA A 369 -27.28 43.40 3.18
C ALA A 369 -26.26 42.37 2.65
N VAL A 370 -26.55 41.73 1.51
CA VAL A 370 -25.66 40.73 0.89
C VAL A 370 -24.41 41.39 0.29
N GLN A 371 -24.53 42.64 -0.21
CA GLN A 371 -23.38 43.39 -0.71
C GLN A 371 -22.34 43.66 0.39
N GLU A 372 -22.78 43.91 1.63
CA GLU A 372 -21.90 44.10 2.78
C GLU A 372 -21.19 42.80 3.19
N GLU A 373 -21.93 41.69 3.25
CA GLU A 373 -21.36 40.36 3.54
C GLU A 373 -20.29 39.96 2.51
N VAL A 374 -20.55 40.18 1.23
CA VAL A 374 -19.58 39.91 0.15
C VAL A 374 -18.31 40.75 0.30
N ARG A 375 -18.43 42.03 0.63
CA ARG A 375 -17.28 42.91 0.88
C ARG A 375 -16.46 42.43 2.07
N GLY A 376 -17.10 42.08 3.19
CA GLY A 376 -16.42 41.58 4.38
C GLY A 376 -15.63 40.30 4.12
N ALA A 377 -16.23 39.32 3.42
CA ALA A 377 -15.57 38.06 3.09
C ALA A 377 -14.39 38.22 2.10
N ALA A 378 -14.40 39.28 1.28
CA ALA A 378 -13.39 39.51 0.25
C ALA A 378 -12.04 40.03 0.78
N ALA A 379 -11.94 40.39 2.07
CA ALA A 379 -10.72 40.97 2.64
C ALA A 379 -9.48 40.05 2.54
N GLY A 380 -9.69 38.74 2.74
CA GLY A 380 -8.66 37.70 2.63
C GLY A 380 -8.32 37.27 1.19
N LEU A 381 -8.94 37.87 0.16
CA LEU A 381 -8.63 37.55 -1.22
C LEU A 381 -7.29 38.18 -1.67
N PRO A 382 -6.59 37.55 -2.63
CA PRO A 382 -5.43 38.16 -3.29
C PRO A 382 -5.79 39.50 -3.96
N PRO A 383 -4.83 40.44 -4.11
CA PRO A 383 -5.09 41.81 -4.57
C PRO A 383 -5.93 41.90 -5.86
N SER A 384 -5.58 41.13 -6.89
CA SER A 384 -6.28 41.14 -8.18
C SER A 384 -7.73 40.64 -8.12
N LEU A 385 -8.03 39.72 -7.21
CA LEU A 385 -9.40 39.22 -6.99
C LEU A 385 -10.21 40.19 -6.13
N ARG A 386 -9.56 40.82 -5.15
CA ARG A 386 -10.15 41.87 -4.33
C ARG A 386 -10.59 43.07 -5.17
N GLU A 387 -9.76 43.51 -6.13
CA GLU A 387 -10.10 44.57 -7.08
C GLU A 387 -11.35 44.26 -7.92
N THR A 388 -11.51 42.99 -8.33
CA THR A 388 -12.67 42.55 -9.12
C THR A 388 -13.97 42.65 -8.30
N ILE A 389 -13.93 42.27 -7.01
CA ILE A 389 -15.07 42.45 -6.10
C ILE A 389 -15.30 43.93 -5.84
N ALA A 390 -14.24 44.70 -5.61
CA ALA A 390 -14.35 46.13 -5.32
C ALA A 390 -15.00 46.92 -6.46
N ALA A 391 -14.71 46.56 -7.71
CA ALA A 391 -15.34 47.16 -8.89
C ALA A 391 -16.85 46.87 -8.97
N ALA A 392 -17.32 45.75 -8.43
CA ALA A 392 -18.73 45.34 -8.49
C ALA A 392 -19.55 45.68 -7.22
N PHE A 393 -18.91 45.76 -6.04
CA PHE A 393 -19.58 45.91 -4.74
C PHE A 393 -19.08 47.10 -3.89
N GLY A 394 -18.07 47.85 -4.34
CA GLY A 394 -17.43 48.93 -3.59
C GLY A 394 -16.20 48.49 -2.78
N ALA A 395 -15.50 49.45 -2.14
CA ALA A 395 -14.18 49.24 -1.52
C ALA A 395 -14.12 48.04 -0.52
N VAL A 396 -12.98 47.34 -0.49
CA VAL A 396 -12.70 46.15 0.34
C VAL A 396 -11.36 46.30 1.06
N ASP A 397 -11.33 46.04 2.37
CA ASP A 397 -10.12 46.13 3.21
C ASP A 397 -9.14 44.98 2.97
N ALA A 398 -7.84 45.17 3.23
CA ALA A 398 -6.79 44.16 3.04
C ALA A 398 -6.36 43.51 4.37
N ALA A 399 -6.24 42.18 4.41
CA ALA A 399 -5.64 41.45 5.54
C ALA A 399 -4.09 41.42 5.47
N ALA A 400 -3.42 41.40 6.62
CA ALA A 400 -1.95 41.30 6.72
C ALA A 400 -1.47 39.86 6.47
N GLU A 401 -0.47 39.66 5.59
CA GLU A 401 0.12 38.35 5.29
C GLU A 401 1.23 37.97 6.29
N PRO A 402 1.33 36.70 6.73
CA PRO A 402 2.44 36.22 7.57
C PRO A 402 3.75 36.10 6.76
N GLU A 403 4.87 36.53 7.36
CA GLU A 403 6.22 36.42 6.77
C GLU A 403 6.69 34.95 6.65
N ALA A 404 7.29 34.62 5.51
CA ALA A 404 7.84 33.30 5.23
C ALA A 404 9.20 33.07 5.92
N PRO A 405 9.51 31.84 6.37
CA PRO A 405 10.79 31.54 7.02
C PRO A 405 11.98 31.70 6.06
N MET A 406 13.07 32.29 6.58
CA MET A 406 14.34 32.43 5.84
C MET A 406 15.17 31.15 5.93
N GLY A 407 14.92 30.21 5.01
CA GLY A 407 15.75 29.03 4.76
C GLY A 407 15.23 27.72 5.38
N PRO A 408 15.72 26.56 4.89
CA PRO A 408 15.31 25.25 5.38
C PRO A 408 15.82 24.99 6.81
N PRO A 409 15.12 24.16 7.60
CA PRO A 409 15.59 23.75 8.91
C PRO A 409 16.93 22.98 8.80
N PRO A 410 17.81 23.04 9.82
CA PRO A 410 19.06 22.30 9.81
C PRO A 410 18.81 20.79 9.80
N PHE A 411 19.62 20.05 9.05
CA PHE A 411 19.57 18.59 9.03
C PHE A 411 20.07 18.01 10.35
N VAL A 412 19.31 17.08 10.92
CA VAL A 412 19.70 16.29 12.09
C VAL A 412 19.80 14.84 11.67
N ALA A 413 20.99 14.25 11.79
CA ALA A 413 21.21 12.85 11.47
C ALA A 413 20.47 11.93 12.45
N ARG A 414 19.87 10.84 11.95
CA ARG A 414 19.27 9.81 12.81
C ARG A 414 20.33 9.08 13.63
N GLU A 415 20.06 8.91 14.91
CA GLU A 415 20.91 8.12 15.80
C GLU A 415 20.92 6.63 15.44
N ALA A 416 22.06 5.96 15.69
CA ALA A 416 22.15 4.51 15.56
C ALA A 416 21.39 3.82 16.70
N PRO A 417 20.74 2.67 16.46
CA PRO A 417 20.10 1.93 17.54
C PRO A 417 21.14 1.45 18.55
N ALA A 418 20.83 1.59 19.85
CA ALA A 418 21.72 1.17 20.93
C ALA A 418 22.04 -0.33 20.83
N PRO A 419 23.30 -0.77 21.02
CA PRO A 419 23.67 -2.19 20.99
C PRO A 419 22.87 -3.04 21.97
N ILE A 420 22.65 -4.31 21.63
CA ILE A 420 21.99 -5.28 22.52
C ILE A 420 22.99 -5.70 23.60
N GLY A 421 22.70 -5.35 24.85
CA GLY A 421 23.63 -5.49 25.97
C GLY A 421 23.55 -6.82 26.71
N SER A 422 22.46 -7.58 26.55
CA SER A 422 22.22 -8.82 27.27
C SER A 422 21.56 -9.92 26.43
N LEU A 423 21.71 -11.18 26.86
CA LEU A 423 21.03 -12.31 26.22
C LEU A 423 19.50 -12.21 26.33
N ALA A 424 18.99 -11.62 27.41
CA ALA A 424 17.56 -11.36 27.57
C ALA A 424 17.05 -10.37 26.52
N GLU A 425 17.74 -9.24 26.32
CA GLU A 425 17.42 -8.28 25.27
C GLU A 425 17.52 -8.90 23.87
N LEU A 426 18.51 -9.78 23.61
CA LEU A 426 18.60 -10.49 22.33
C LEU A 426 17.36 -11.34 22.06
N VAL A 427 16.86 -12.04 23.08
CA VAL A 427 15.66 -12.88 22.97
C VAL A 427 14.39 -12.05 22.78
N GLU A 428 14.28 -10.93 23.49
CA GLU A 428 13.17 -9.99 23.33
C GLU A 428 13.14 -9.39 21.93
N GLU A 429 14.30 -8.94 21.44
CA GLU A 429 14.44 -8.41 20.08
C GLU A 429 14.09 -9.47 19.03
N PHE A 430 14.53 -10.71 19.22
CA PHE A 430 14.14 -11.83 18.35
C PHE A 430 12.62 -12.01 18.30
N ALA A 431 11.96 -11.97 19.46
CA ALA A 431 10.50 -12.08 19.55
C ALA A 431 9.77 -10.94 18.83
N VAL A 432 10.30 -9.72 18.89
CA VAL A 432 9.77 -8.55 18.17
C VAL A 432 9.94 -8.75 16.65
N LEU A 433 11.15 -9.08 16.20
CA LEU A 433 11.47 -9.25 14.78
C LEU A 433 10.75 -10.43 14.11
N LEU A 434 10.27 -11.41 14.88
CA LEU A 434 9.40 -12.48 14.38
C LEU A 434 7.98 -12.00 14.02
N ARG A 435 7.52 -10.88 14.60
CA ARG A 435 6.14 -10.36 14.44
C ARG A 435 6.06 -9.12 13.55
N SER A 436 7.19 -8.46 13.28
CA SER A 436 7.24 -7.24 12.47
C SER A 436 7.74 -7.51 11.05
N ALA A 437 7.49 -6.57 10.14
CA ALA A 437 8.31 -6.48 8.93
C ALA A 437 9.77 -6.22 9.37
N GLU A 438 10.74 -6.90 8.72
CA GLU A 438 12.15 -6.78 9.09
C GLU A 438 12.65 -5.34 8.82
N GLU A 439 12.72 -4.52 9.87
CA GLU A 439 13.44 -3.25 9.81
C GLU A 439 14.94 -3.55 9.73
N TRP A 440 15.59 -3.06 8.68
CA TRP A 440 16.97 -3.44 8.36
C TRP A 440 17.98 -3.09 9.45
N ARG A 441 17.86 -1.91 10.06
CA ARG A 441 18.79 -1.46 11.12
C ARG A 441 18.67 -2.36 12.35
N ALA A 442 17.45 -2.74 12.72
CA ALA A 442 17.19 -3.70 13.79
C ALA A 442 17.74 -5.10 13.45
N ALA A 443 17.59 -5.55 12.20
CA ALA A 443 18.15 -6.82 11.74
C ALA A 443 19.70 -6.85 11.77
N GLU A 444 20.39 -5.80 11.30
CA GLU A 444 21.86 -5.68 11.38
C GLU A 444 22.34 -5.69 12.84
N ARG A 445 21.66 -4.93 13.71
CA ARG A 445 21.95 -4.90 15.15
C ARG A 445 21.77 -6.28 15.78
N PHE A 446 20.66 -6.94 15.49
CA PHE A 446 20.33 -8.27 16.02
C PHE A 446 21.37 -9.31 15.60
N VAL A 447 21.71 -9.35 14.32
CA VAL A 447 22.65 -10.34 13.78
C VAL A 447 24.07 -10.14 14.33
N ALA A 448 24.49 -8.89 14.54
CA ALA A 448 25.76 -8.58 15.20
C ALA A 448 25.80 -9.11 16.64
N ALA A 449 24.75 -8.85 17.42
CA ALA A 449 24.62 -9.35 18.78
C ALA A 449 24.56 -10.88 18.83
N LEU A 450 23.79 -11.51 17.94
CA LEU A 450 23.70 -12.97 17.83
C LEU A 450 25.07 -13.62 17.64
N VAL A 451 25.90 -13.08 16.75
CA VAL A 451 27.26 -13.58 16.51
C VAL A 451 28.11 -13.48 17.78
N GLU A 452 28.07 -12.34 18.46
CA GLU A 452 28.88 -12.08 19.65
C GLU A 452 28.45 -12.95 20.85
N PHE A 453 27.15 -13.06 21.13
CA PHE A 453 26.62 -13.92 22.20
C PHE A 453 26.86 -15.39 21.90
N ALA A 454 26.61 -15.85 20.66
CA ALA A 454 26.84 -17.24 20.29
C ALA A 454 28.34 -17.62 20.30
N TYR A 455 29.25 -16.67 20.11
CA TYR A 455 30.69 -16.93 20.25
C TYR A 455 31.12 -17.05 21.71
N ARG A 456 30.58 -16.21 22.60
CA ARG A 456 30.89 -16.24 24.05
C ARG A 456 30.32 -17.47 24.74
N ASP A 457 29.06 -17.77 24.48
CA ASP A 457 28.35 -18.91 25.06
C ASP A 457 27.36 -19.51 24.04
N PRO A 458 27.82 -20.44 23.18
CA PRO A 458 27.00 -21.05 22.14
C PRO A 458 25.79 -21.80 22.72
N GLU A 459 25.96 -22.48 23.86
CA GLU A 459 24.91 -23.33 24.43
C GLU A 459 23.82 -22.51 25.08
N ALA A 460 24.17 -21.51 25.92
CA ALA A 460 23.18 -20.63 26.52
C ALA A 460 22.41 -19.83 25.47
N THR A 461 23.11 -19.31 24.45
CA THR A 461 22.47 -18.57 23.36
C THR A 461 21.52 -19.46 22.56
N ARG A 462 21.94 -20.69 22.24
CA ARG A 462 21.10 -21.66 21.52
C ARG A 462 19.86 -22.03 22.31
N GLU A 463 19.99 -22.29 23.61
CA GLU A 463 18.85 -22.67 24.45
C GLU A 463 17.85 -21.53 24.61
N ALA A 464 18.33 -20.32 24.87
CA ALA A 464 17.48 -19.14 25.02
C ALA A 464 16.65 -18.86 23.75
N LEU A 465 17.27 -18.93 22.56
CA LEU A 465 16.57 -18.72 21.29
C LEU A 465 15.68 -19.91 20.88
N ARG A 466 16.06 -21.16 21.22
CA ARG A 466 15.26 -22.35 20.94
C ARG A 466 13.88 -22.27 21.61
N LYS A 467 13.84 -21.84 22.87
CA LYS A 467 12.60 -21.68 23.63
C LYS A 467 11.66 -20.70 22.92
N THR A 468 12.13 -19.49 22.65
CA THR A 468 11.34 -18.45 21.97
C THR A 468 10.92 -18.86 20.56
N ALA A 469 11.80 -19.53 19.80
CA ALA A 469 11.44 -20.08 18.50
C ALA A 469 10.35 -21.16 18.60
N GLY A 470 10.40 -22.04 19.60
CA GLY A 470 9.36 -23.04 19.83
C GLY A 470 8.00 -22.43 20.15
N ASP A 471 7.97 -21.39 20.99
CA ASP A 471 6.73 -20.73 21.42
C ASP A 471 6.10 -19.85 20.34
N MET A 472 6.92 -19.15 19.55
CA MET A 472 6.46 -18.08 18.65
C MET A 472 6.63 -18.37 17.16
N ALA A 473 7.55 -19.26 16.80
CA ALA A 473 7.89 -19.56 15.41
C ALA A 473 8.06 -21.08 15.20
N PRO A 474 6.99 -21.89 15.42
CA PRO A 474 7.06 -23.34 15.36
C PRO A 474 7.60 -23.87 14.02
N TRP A 475 7.46 -23.11 12.92
CA TRP A 475 8.05 -23.44 11.62
C TRP A 475 9.59 -23.51 11.60
N MET A 476 10.27 -22.88 12.58
CA MET A 476 11.73 -22.92 12.71
C MET A 476 12.21 -24.19 13.44
N THR A 477 11.45 -24.67 14.43
CA THR A 477 11.77 -25.87 15.21
C THR A 477 11.16 -27.14 14.59
N ASN A 478 10.11 -26.99 13.78
CA ASN A 478 9.41 -28.08 13.10
C ASN A 478 9.45 -27.93 11.57
N THR A 479 10.60 -28.20 10.95
CA THR A 479 10.80 -27.92 9.53
C THR A 479 10.09 -28.88 8.56
N GLU A 480 9.54 -30.00 9.05
CA GLU A 480 8.86 -31.00 8.21
C GLU A 480 7.40 -30.58 7.94
N ASP A 481 6.65 -30.25 8.99
CA ASP A 481 5.24 -29.81 8.86
C ASP A 481 5.11 -28.40 8.23
N TYR A 482 6.19 -27.62 8.27
CA TYR A 482 6.26 -26.25 7.73
C TYR A 482 7.23 -26.12 6.56
N SER A 483 7.35 -27.16 5.74
CA SER A 483 8.29 -27.20 4.61
C SER A 483 8.16 -26.02 3.63
N TYR A 484 6.96 -25.44 3.49
CA TYR A 484 6.67 -24.26 2.67
C TYR A 484 7.32 -22.96 3.20
N MET A 485 7.52 -22.84 4.52
CA MET A 485 8.19 -21.68 5.14
C MET A 485 9.69 -21.66 4.90
N ARG A 486 10.28 -22.77 4.42
CA ARG A 486 11.72 -22.91 4.22
C ARG A 486 12.31 -21.83 3.31
N ALA A 487 11.61 -21.43 2.26
CA ALA A 487 12.07 -20.38 1.36
C ALA A 487 12.05 -19.00 2.03
N HIS A 488 11.03 -18.71 2.85
CA HIS A 488 10.90 -17.48 3.61
C HIS A 488 11.99 -17.35 4.67
N ILE A 489 12.18 -18.39 5.51
CA ILE A 489 13.22 -18.43 6.55
C ILE A 489 14.61 -18.20 5.94
N ARG A 490 14.90 -18.81 4.78
CA ARG A 490 16.19 -18.65 4.08
C ARG A 490 16.48 -17.24 3.60
N ARG A 491 15.43 -16.44 3.35
CA ARG A 491 15.56 -15.05 2.88
C ARG A 491 15.63 -14.05 4.04
N SER A 492 15.15 -14.44 5.22
CA SER A 492 15.15 -13.64 6.45
C SER A 492 16.56 -13.43 7.00
N TRP A 493 16.90 -12.19 7.31
CA TRP A 493 18.18 -11.83 7.93
C TRP A 493 18.27 -12.24 9.39
N VAL A 494 17.12 -12.42 10.04
CA VAL A 494 17.00 -12.77 11.46
C VAL A 494 16.88 -14.28 11.64
N GLN A 495 15.93 -14.91 10.94
CA GLN A 495 15.59 -16.32 11.14
C GLN A 495 16.65 -17.26 10.55
N ALA A 496 17.31 -16.92 9.43
CA ALA A 496 18.31 -17.81 8.83
C ALA A 496 19.55 -18.03 9.74
N PRO A 497 20.18 -16.98 10.31
CA PRO A 497 21.30 -17.16 11.24
C PRO A 497 20.89 -17.90 12.52
N VAL A 498 19.71 -17.59 13.10
CA VAL A 498 19.19 -18.31 14.28
C VAL A 498 18.96 -19.78 13.97
N LEU A 499 18.32 -20.09 12.83
CA LEU A 499 18.13 -21.47 12.41
C LEU A 499 19.46 -22.19 12.23
N ASN A 500 20.50 -21.52 11.74
CA ASN A 500 21.82 -22.14 11.59
C ASN A 500 22.49 -22.42 12.95
N LEU A 501 22.27 -21.58 13.96
CA LEU A 501 22.71 -21.86 15.33
C LEU A 501 21.97 -23.06 15.94
N LEU A 502 20.66 -23.15 15.72
CA LEU A 502 19.82 -24.24 16.22
C LEU A 502 20.08 -25.57 15.48
N ARG A 503 20.29 -25.50 14.15
CA ARG A 503 20.46 -26.62 13.22
C ARG A 503 21.46 -26.22 12.12
N PRO A 504 22.76 -26.49 12.31
CA PRO A 504 23.79 -26.14 11.33
C PRO A 504 23.46 -26.68 9.93
N ALA A 505 23.43 -25.79 8.95
CA ALA A 505 23.17 -26.11 7.57
C ALA A 505 24.42 -26.68 6.87
N PRO A 506 24.23 -27.54 5.85
CA PRO A 506 25.33 -28.02 5.01
C PRO A 506 25.92 -26.91 4.12
N PRO A 507 27.23 -26.99 3.78
CA PRO A 507 28.01 -25.92 3.11
C PRO A 507 27.62 -25.59 1.66
N HIS A 508 26.74 -26.37 1.02
CA HIS A 508 26.34 -26.15 -0.37
C HIS A 508 25.58 -24.83 -0.62
N ARG A 509 25.02 -24.20 0.43
CA ARG A 509 24.25 -22.96 0.32
C ARG A 509 25.13 -21.75 0.03
N LEU A 510 26.23 -21.61 0.76
CA LEU A 510 27.23 -20.57 0.56
C LEU A 510 27.79 -20.62 -0.87
N LEU A 511 28.14 -21.83 -1.34
CA LEU A 511 28.60 -22.06 -2.72
C LEU A 511 27.54 -21.69 -3.76
N GLY A 512 26.26 -21.94 -3.47
CA GLY A 512 25.13 -21.54 -4.30
C GLY A 512 25.00 -20.02 -4.44
N ALA A 513 25.09 -19.29 -3.33
CA ALA A 513 25.03 -17.83 -3.31
C ALA A 513 26.24 -17.20 -4.02
N LEU A 514 27.45 -17.71 -3.77
CA LEU A 514 28.67 -17.28 -4.45
C LEU A 514 28.59 -17.51 -5.97
N SER A 515 28.15 -18.70 -6.39
CA SER A 515 27.92 -19.03 -7.80
C SER A 515 26.89 -18.10 -8.44
N SER A 516 25.85 -17.71 -7.71
CA SER A 516 24.85 -16.76 -8.21
C SER A 516 25.45 -15.37 -8.43
N LEU A 517 26.21 -14.86 -7.46
CA LEU A 517 26.88 -13.56 -7.56
C LEU A 517 27.85 -13.52 -8.75
N LEU A 518 28.73 -14.51 -8.88
CA LEU A 518 29.75 -14.57 -9.92
C LEU A 518 29.17 -14.76 -11.33
N LYS A 519 28.09 -15.54 -11.47
CA LYS A 519 27.49 -15.84 -12.77
C LYS A 519 26.41 -14.84 -13.19
N GLY A 520 26.04 -13.90 -12.32
CA GLY A 520 24.99 -12.92 -12.59
C GLY A 520 23.58 -13.50 -12.77
N ARG A 521 23.34 -14.76 -12.37
CA ARG A 521 22.04 -15.46 -12.54
C ARG A 521 21.67 -16.29 -11.31
N SER A 522 20.37 -16.36 -11.00
CA SER A 522 19.83 -17.26 -9.98
C SER A 522 19.41 -18.60 -10.59
N ARG A 523 19.41 -19.69 -9.81
CA ARG A 523 18.87 -21.00 -10.22
C ARG A 523 17.37 -21.15 -9.90
N THR A 524 16.73 -20.10 -9.37
CA THR A 524 15.31 -20.12 -9.02
C THR A 524 14.45 -20.04 -10.30
N PRO A 525 13.56 -21.03 -10.55
CA PRO A 525 12.63 -20.95 -11.68
C PRO A 525 11.70 -19.75 -11.53
N GLY A 526 11.44 -19.02 -12.62
CA GLY A 526 10.47 -17.90 -12.65
C GLY A 526 11.01 -16.50 -12.29
N THR A 527 12.24 -16.37 -11.81
CA THR A 527 12.84 -15.04 -11.53
C THR A 527 13.73 -14.61 -12.69
N GLU A 528 13.23 -13.78 -13.61
CA GLU A 528 14.00 -13.32 -14.78
C GLU A 528 15.16 -12.37 -14.42
N PHE A 529 15.13 -11.71 -13.26
CA PHE A 529 16.22 -10.82 -12.84
C PHE A 529 16.31 -10.65 -11.30
N VAL A 530 17.45 -11.01 -10.70
CA VAL A 530 17.78 -10.65 -9.30
C VAL A 530 18.83 -9.51 -9.35
N PRO A 531 18.72 -8.44 -8.56
CA PRO A 531 19.74 -7.38 -8.52
C PRO A 531 21.12 -7.87 -8.08
N GLN A 532 22.21 -7.23 -8.54
CA GLN A 532 23.57 -7.62 -8.10
C GLN A 532 23.78 -7.42 -6.60
N ILE A 533 23.30 -6.30 -6.06
CA ILE A 533 23.35 -5.99 -4.62
C ILE A 533 22.63 -7.06 -3.79
N GLU A 534 21.51 -7.58 -4.28
CA GLU A 534 20.75 -8.64 -3.59
C GLU A 534 21.42 -10.00 -3.64
N ARG A 535 22.13 -10.30 -4.73
CA ARG A 535 22.98 -11.50 -4.80
C ARG A 535 24.15 -11.40 -3.82
N PHE A 536 24.76 -10.22 -3.70
CA PHE A 536 25.82 -9.96 -2.73
C PHE A 536 25.30 -10.11 -1.30
N LEU A 537 24.15 -9.51 -1.00
CA LEU A 537 23.48 -9.60 0.30
C LEU A 537 23.06 -11.02 0.64
N SER A 538 22.62 -11.81 -0.34
CA SER A 538 22.35 -13.23 -0.15
C SER A 538 23.61 -14.02 0.19
N LEU A 539 24.76 -13.70 -0.44
CA LEU A 539 26.06 -14.29 -0.08
C LEU A 539 26.44 -13.93 1.36
N ARG A 540 26.36 -12.64 1.74
CA ARG A 540 26.66 -12.17 3.09
C ARG A 540 25.77 -12.83 4.14
N ARG A 541 24.47 -12.97 3.89
CA ARG A 541 23.53 -13.64 4.81
C ARG A 541 23.93 -15.09 5.07
N GLU A 542 24.26 -15.85 4.03
CA GLU A 542 24.69 -17.25 4.17
C GLU A 542 26.06 -17.38 4.86
N GLU A 543 26.96 -16.41 4.61
CA GLU A 543 28.26 -16.33 5.28
C GLU A 543 28.10 -16.05 6.78
N ILE A 544 27.29 -15.05 7.15
CA ILE A 544 27.01 -14.72 8.55
C ILE A 544 26.34 -15.90 9.25
N ALA A 545 25.31 -16.51 8.65
CA ALA A 545 24.67 -17.68 9.21
C ALA A 545 25.71 -18.77 9.52
N SER A 546 26.65 -19.02 8.60
CA SER A 546 27.73 -19.99 8.76
C SER A 546 28.78 -19.63 9.82
N ALA A 547 28.90 -18.34 10.15
CA ALA A 547 29.86 -17.77 11.09
C ALA A 547 29.35 -17.68 12.54
N VAL A 548 28.02 -17.81 12.76
CA VAL A 548 27.44 -17.80 14.12
C VAL A 548 28.11 -18.87 15.00
N GLY A 549 28.63 -18.44 16.16
CA GLY A 549 29.36 -19.29 17.11
C GLY A 549 30.81 -19.59 16.74
N LYS A 550 31.35 -19.00 15.66
CA LYS A 550 32.74 -19.24 15.19
C LYS A 550 33.60 -17.98 15.16
N VAL A 551 32.99 -16.82 14.92
CA VAL A 551 33.70 -15.53 14.88
C VAL A 551 33.26 -14.65 16.06
N PRO A 552 34.17 -13.90 16.68
CA PRO A 552 33.86 -13.06 17.84
C PRO A 552 33.08 -11.78 17.52
N VAL A 553 33.11 -11.31 16.26
CA VAL A 553 32.52 -10.04 15.84
C VAL A 553 32.34 -9.99 14.32
N LEU A 554 31.32 -9.25 13.86
CA LEU A 554 31.13 -8.90 12.45
C LEU A 554 31.80 -7.54 12.15
N LEU A 555 32.45 -7.43 11.00
CA LEU A 555 33.14 -6.22 10.56
C LEU A 555 32.18 -5.16 10.06
N ALA A 556 31.13 -5.55 9.32
CA ALA A 556 30.29 -4.60 8.60
C ALA A 556 29.15 -4.01 9.42
N THR A 557 28.94 -4.40 10.67
CA THR A 557 27.86 -3.87 11.51
C THR A 557 27.96 -2.34 11.60
N PRO A 558 26.94 -1.58 11.18
CA PRO A 558 26.99 -0.11 11.21
C PRO A 558 27.29 0.45 12.60
N THR A 559 28.05 1.54 12.65
CA THR A 559 28.26 2.36 13.85
C THR A 559 27.34 3.58 13.86
N GLU A 560 26.75 3.92 12.72
CA GLU A 560 25.86 5.06 12.53
C GLU A 560 24.54 4.66 11.86
N GLY A 561 23.48 5.47 12.05
CA GLY A 561 22.18 5.23 11.43
C GLY A 561 22.22 5.20 9.89
N SER A 562 23.13 5.97 9.28
CA SER A 562 23.35 6.02 7.82
C SER A 562 23.80 4.67 7.23
N GLY A 563 24.36 3.77 8.04
CA GLY A 563 24.99 2.53 7.60
C GLY A 563 26.51 2.57 7.61
N HIS A 564 27.13 3.72 7.92
CA HIS A 564 28.58 3.83 7.99
C HIS A 564 29.19 2.98 9.10
N VAL A 565 30.47 2.64 8.92
CA VAL A 565 31.34 2.00 9.91
C VAL A 565 32.52 2.91 10.18
N ASP A 566 32.65 3.35 11.43
CA ASP A 566 33.78 4.14 11.90
C ASP A 566 35.11 3.40 11.62
N PRO A 567 36.10 4.04 10.98
CA PRO A 567 37.38 3.41 10.65
C PRO A 567 38.12 2.85 11.87
N GLY A 568 38.07 3.55 13.01
CA GLY A 568 38.71 3.12 14.25
C GLY A 568 38.04 1.88 14.85
N VAL A 569 36.71 1.82 14.82
CA VAL A 569 35.92 0.65 15.21
C VAL A 569 36.18 -0.53 14.28
N LEU A 570 36.29 -0.32 12.97
CA LEU A 570 36.64 -1.37 12.01
C LEU A 570 37.99 -2.01 12.35
N VAL A 571 39.01 -1.18 12.62
CA VAL A 571 40.34 -1.67 13.04
C VAL A 571 40.26 -2.43 14.36
N ALA A 572 39.51 -1.94 15.34
CA ALA A 572 39.31 -2.63 16.62
C ALA A 572 38.63 -4.01 16.45
N ARG A 573 37.68 -4.14 15.51
CA ARG A 573 37.03 -5.42 15.19
C ARG A 573 38.00 -6.41 14.53
N LEU A 574 38.89 -5.93 13.66
CA LEU A 574 39.96 -6.75 13.06
C LEU A 574 40.97 -7.24 14.10
N GLU A 575 41.37 -6.39 15.05
CA GLU A 575 42.23 -6.80 16.16
C GLU A 575 41.59 -7.90 17.01
N ARG A 576 40.28 -7.83 17.27
CA ARG A 576 39.53 -8.90 17.97
C ARG A 576 39.53 -10.22 17.19
N LEU A 577 39.42 -10.17 15.87
CA LEU A 577 39.50 -11.34 14.99
C LEU A 577 40.90 -11.95 15.00
N GLU A 578 41.94 -11.12 14.91
CA GLU A 578 43.34 -11.56 15.00
C GLU A 578 43.67 -12.21 16.33
N ALA A 579 43.22 -11.61 17.44
CA ALA A 579 43.41 -12.16 18.77
C ALA A 579 42.73 -13.53 18.94
N ALA A 580 41.61 -13.76 18.25
CA ALA A 580 40.92 -15.05 18.21
C ALA A 580 41.54 -16.05 17.21
N GLY A 581 42.48 -15.63 16.36
CA GLY A 581 43.08 -16.45 15.31
C GLY A 581 42.11 -16.83 14.19
N VAL A 582 41.09 -16.01 13.93
CA VAL A 582 40.03 -16.28 12.94
C VAL A 582 40.00 -15.17 11.88
N GLU A 583 39.91 -15.56 10.61
CA GLU A 583 39.71 -14.60 9.50
C GLU A 583 38.22 -14.27 9.31
N PRO A 584 37.87 -13.02 8.96
CA PRO A 584 36.50 -12.65 8.64
C PRO A 584 36.00 -13.31 7.35
N GLY A 585 34.68 -13.37 7.22
CA GLY A 585 34.04 -13.68 5.95
C GLY A 585 34.36 -12.64 4.87
N ARG A 586 34.46 -13.07 3.60
CA ARG A 586 34.84 -12.19 2.49
C ARG A 586 33.74 -11.18 2.17
N ALA A 587 32.48 -11.60 2.25
CA ALA A 587 31.35 -10.71 1.97
C ALA A 587 31.17 -9.70 3.11
N ASP A 588 31.37 -10.10 4.36
CA ASP A 588 31.34 -9.18 5.49
C ASP A 588 32.50 -8.17 5.47
N LEU A 589 33.72 -8.61 5.14
CA LEU A 589 34.87 -7.71 4.92
C LEU A 589 34.60 -6.70 3.80
N THR A 590 34.10 -7.18 2.66
CA THR A 590 33.77 -6.32 1.50
C THR A 590 32.71 -5.29 1.87
N GLN A 591 31.67 -5.71 2.60
CA GLN A 591 30.62 -4.82 3.06
C GLN A 591 31.15 -3.76 4.05
N ALA A 592 32.10 -4.13 4.91
CA ALA A 592 32.73 -3.19 5.82
C ALA A 592 33.52 -2.11 5.06
N MET A 593 34.30 -2.50 4.05
CA MET A 593 35.09 -1.58 3.23
C MET A 593 34.24 -0.50 2.56
N VAL A 594 33.08 -0.87 1.98
CA VAL A 594 32.19 0.10 1.30
C VAL A 594 31.37 0.96 2.27
N ARG A 595 31.33 0.60 3.56
CA ARG A 595 30.66 1.36 4.63
C ARG A 595 31.58 2.34 5.36
N VAL A 596 32.88 2.32 5.09
CA VAL A 596 33.80 3.31 5.67
C VAL A 596 33.55 4.68 5.03
N PRO A 597 33.48 5.76 5.83
CA PRO A 597 33.34 7.13 5.32
C PRO A 597 34.48 7.52 4.38
N ARG A 598 34.22 8.49 3.49
CA ARG A 598 35.23 9.00 2.54
C ARG A 598 36.35 9.77 3.24
N GLU A 599 36.02 10.44 4.34
CA GLU A 599 36.99 11.09 5.22
C GLU A 599 37.45 10.07 6.27
N ILE A 600 38.71 9.67 6.18
CA ILE A 600 39.29 8.62 7.03
C ILE A 600 40.24 9.27 8.03
N ASP A 601 40.03 9.00 9.32
CA ASP A 601 40.93 9.45 10.39
C ASP A 601 42.35 8.86 10.19
N PRO A 602 43.41 9.69 10.07
CA PRO A 602 44.79 9.23 9.98
C PRO A 602 45.25 8.34 11.14
N ALA A 603 44.63 8.46 12.33
CA ALA A 603 44.91 7.60 13.47
C ALA A 603 44.50 6.15 13.21
N ALA A 604 43.34 5.94 12.57
CA ALA A 604 42.88 4.61 12.18
C ALA A 604 43.82 3.96 11.15
N VAL A 605 44.28 4.73 10.15
CA VAL A 605 45.27 4.27 9.15
C VAL A 605 46.57 3.84 9.84
N SER A 606 47.06 4.63 10.79
CA SER A 606 48.30 4.33 11.53
C SER A 606 48.17 3.07 12.38
N ARG A 607 47.02 2.89 13.06
CA ARG A 607 46.73 1.70 13.86
C ARG A 607 46.61 0.44 13.00
N ALA A 608 45.95 0.54 11.83
CA ALA A 608 45.76 -0.58 10.92
C ALA A 608 47.09 -1.21 10.44
N ARG A 609 48.19 -0.44 10.35
CA ARG A 609 49.52 -0.95 9.98
C ARG A 609 50.08 -2.01 10.94
N GLY A 610 49.55 -2.07 12.18
CA GLY A 610 49.93 -3.07 13.17
C GLY A 610 49.32 -4.46 12.95
N LEU A 611 48.30 -4.56 12.10
CA LEU A 611 47.56 -5.80 11.82
C LEU A 611 48.41 -6.79 11.00
N ARG A 612 48.30 -8.08 11.32
CA ARG A 612 49.14 -9.14 10.73
C ARG A 612 48.34 -10.17 9.91
N SER A 613 47.03 -10.26 10.11
CA SER A 613 46.12 -11.11 9.33
C SER A 613 46.11 -10.75 7.86
N GLU A 614 45.58 -11.65 7.02
CA GLU A 614 45.39 -11.35 5.60
C GLU A 614 44.37 -10.22 5.41
N ALA A 615 43.23 -10.30 6.11
CA ALA A 615 42.23 -9.25 6.10
C ALA A 615 42.78 -7.92 6.66
N GLY A 616 43.54 -7.97 7.75
CA GLY A 616 44.14 -6.80 8.38
C GLY A 616 45.13 -6.07 7.49
N ARG A 617 46.03 -6.80 6.81
CA ARG A 617 46.96 -6.20 5.82
C ARG A 617 46.23 -5.61 4.63
N THR A 618 45.16 -6.26 4.17
CA THR A 618 44.31 -5.76 3.08
C THR A 618 43.68 -4.41 3.45
N ILE A 619 43.07 -4.34 4.64
CA ILE A 619 42.44 -3.11 5.16
C ILE A 619 43.49 -2.02 5.41
N ALA A 620 44.66 -2.36 5.94
CA ALA A 620 45.73 -1.40 6.15
C ALA A 620 46.21 -0.74 4.85
N SER A 621 46.40 -1.52 3.78
CA SER A 621 46.73 -1.00 2.45
C SER A 621 45.59 -0.13 1.91
N TRP A 622 44.36 -0.64 1.94
CA TRP A 622 43.19 0.02 1.39
C TRP A 622 42.85 1.34 2.10
N LEU A 623 42.97 1.41 3.43
CA LEU A 623 42.81 2.66 4.20
C LEU A 623 43.92 3.67 3.88
N ALA A 624 45.15 3.21 3.68
CA ALA A 624 46.28 4.08 3.33
C ALA A 624 46.16 4.68 1.91
N GLU A 625 45.46 3.98 1.01
CA GLU A 625 45.14 4.43 -0.35
C GLU A 625 43.94 5.39 -0.41
N GLY A 626 43.27 5.66 0.73
CA GLY A 626 42.13 6.57 0.80
C GLY A 626 40.77 5.90 0.58
N GLY A 627 40.70 4.58 0.66
CA GLY A 627 39.46 3.82 0.59
C GLY A 627 38.97 3.51 -0.82
N VAL A 628 37.65 3.28 -0.98
CA VAL A 628 37.04 3.01 -2.31
C VAL A 628 36.96 4.33 -3.08
N ALA A 629 37.66 4.40 -4.22
CA ALA A 629 37.52 5.52 -5.15
C ALA A 629 36.06 5.66 -5.61
N GLY A 630 35.48 6.83 -5.44
CA GLY A 630 34.12 7.09 -5.91
C GLY A 630 34.07 7.31 -7.43
N PRO A 631 32.97 6.92 -8.11
CA PRO A 631 32.77 7.28 -9.51
C PRO A 631 32.69 8.80 -9.66
N ALA A 632 33.25 9.33 -10.74
CA ALA A 632 33.21 10.76 -11.03
C ALA A 632 31.77 11.21 -11.38
N ARG A 633 31.44 12.50 -11.17
CA ARG A 633 30.19 13.07 -11.66
C ARG A 633 30.13 12.91 -13.18
N GLY A 634 29.11 12.22 -13.69
CA GLY A 634 28.94 11.96 -15.13
C GLY A 634 29.63 10.68 -15.65
N ASP A 635 29.99 9.75 -14.76
CA ASP A 635 30.54 8.45 -15.16
C ASP A 635 29.65 7.73 -16.18
N SER A 636 30.25 7.12 -17.21
CA SER A 636 29.49 6.58 -18.36
C SER A 636 28.53 5.46 -17.97
N ASP A 637 28.85 4.72 -16.90
CA ASP A 637 28.02 3.62 -16.41
C ASP A 637 26.82 4.12 -15.60
N ILE A 638 26.98 5.20 -14.81
CA ILE A 638 25.85 5.88 -14.15
C ILE A 638 24.96 6.53 -15.20
N ALA A 639 25.57 7.22 -16.16
CA ALA A 639 24.84 7.79 -17.30
C ALA A 639 24.12 6.70 -18.09
N ARG A 640 24.67 5.49 -18.24
CA ARG A 640 24.03 4.34 -18.90
C ARG A 640 22.91 3.71 -18.08
N LEU A 641 23.04 3.64 -16.76
CA LEU A 641 21.98 3.19 -15.85
C LEU A 641 20.83 4.21 -15.74
N CYS A 642 21.15 5.50 -15.86
CA CYS A 642 20.19 6.60 -15.90
C CYS A 642 19.68 6.92 -17.32
N ALA A 643 20.37 6.46 -18.37
CA ALA A 643 19.92 6.54 -19.76
C ALA A 643 18.85 5.47 -19.95
N PHE A 644 17.65 5.80 -19.49
CA PHE A 644 16.44 5.07 -19.81
C PHE A 644 16.34 4.88 -21.33
N PRO A 645 16.25 3.65 -21.86
CA PRO A 645 15.97 3.48 -23.27
C PRO A 645 14.49 3.86 -23.52
N GLU A 646 14.27 5.01 -24.15
CA GLU A 646 12.92 5.52 -24.50
C GLU A 646 12.16 4.57 -25.45
N GLU A 647 12.85 3.76 -26.26
CA GLU A 647 12.22 2.91 -27.29
C GLU A 647 11.99 1.46 -26.85
N HIS A 648 12.65 0.99 -25.80
CA HIS A 648 12.52 -0.37 -25.30
C HIS A 648 12.40 -0.33 -23.79
N ARG A 649 11.20 0.02 -23.30
CA ARG A 649 10.63 -0.74 -22.18
C ARG A 649 10.52 -2.19 -22.66
N THR A 650 11.63 -2.92 -22.70
CA THR A 650 11.52 -4.31 -22.32
C THR A 650 10.94 -4.22 -20.93
N ASP A 651 9.69 -4.64 -20.79
CA ASP A 651 9.18 -5.18 -19.56
C ASP A 651 10.30 -6.10 -19.06
N SER A 652 11.22 -5.57 -18.25
CA SER A 652 12.14 -6.38 -17.47
C SER A 652 11.19 -7.02 -16.49
N GLY A 653 10.54 -8.09 -16.95
CA GLY A 653 9.19 -8.50 -16.57
C GLY A 653 9.01 -8.25 -15.10
N ARG A 654 7.99 -7.45 -14.71
CA ARG A 654 7.67 -7.06 -13.32
C ARG A 654 8.54 -7.86 -12.36
N PRO A 655 9.67 -7.33 -11.87
CA PRO A 655 10.61 -8.19 -11.19
C PRO A 655 9.82 -8.84 -10.07
N ASP A 656 9.77 -10.17 -10.08
CA ASP A 656 9.16 -11.03 -9.05
C ASP A 656 10.01 -10.96 -7.75
N PHE A 657 10.48 -9.74 -7.50
CA PHE A 657 11.37 -9.24 -6.50
C PHE A 657 10.48 -8.72 -5.38
N ASN A 658 10.12 -9.66 -4.51
CA ASN A 658 9.34 -9.44 -3.30
C ASN A 658 10.22 -9.03 -2.09
N ALA A 659 11.45 -8.55 -2.31
CA ALA A 659 12.30 -8.00 -1.24
C ALA A 659 12.23 -6.47 -1.23
N SER A 660 12.32 -5.89 -0.04
CA SER A 660 12.28 -4.43 0.13
C SER A 660 13.62 -3.81 -0.23
N PRO A 661 13.69 -2.82 -1.14
CA PRO A 661 14.94 -2.16 -1.49
C PRO A 661 15.37 -1.05 -0.51
N THR A 662 14.61 -0.81 0.57
CA THR A 662 14.81 0.32 1.49
C THR A 662 16.21 0.37 2.10
N PHE A 663 16.85 -0.78 2.32
CA PHE A 663 18.18 -0.81 2.93
C PHE A 663 19.34 -0.61 1.97
N TRP A 664 19.13 -0.58 0.65
CA TRP A 664 20.22 -0.54 -0.33
C TRP A 664 21.14 0.67 -0.16
N VAL A 665 20.59 1.80 0.31
CA VAL A 665 21.37 2.99 0.61
C VAL A 665 22.36 2.74 1.75
N SER A 666 21.93 2.05 2.81
CA SER A 666 22.81 1.68 3.95
C SER A 666 23.86 0.62 3.61
N VAL A 667 23.75 -0.04 2.45
CA VAL A 667 24.77 -0.95 1.93
C VAL A 667 25.93 -0.16 1.31
N LEU A 668 25.66 1.04 0.79
CA LEU A 668 26.62 1.90 0.11
C LEU A 668 26.53 3.34 0.63
N PRO A 669 26.70 3.57 1.95
CA PRO A 669 26.38 4.84 2.58
C PRO A 669 27.27 6.00 2.08
N SER A 670 28.51 5.72 1.63
CA SER A 670 29.43 6.71 1.03
C SER A 670 29.18 7.00 -0.47
N HIS A 671 28.23 6.28 -1.09
CA HIS A 671 28.04 6.26 -2.54
C HIS A 671 26.57 6.41 -2.92
N ARG A 672 25.89 7.45 -2.41
CA ARG A 672 24.45 7.66 -2.63
C ARG A 672 24.03 7.60 -4.10
N GLU A 673 24.82 8.17 -5.01
CA GLU A 673 24.47 8.19 -6.44
C GLU A 673 24.52 6.79 -7.07
N VAL A 674 25.42 5.92 -6.61
CA VAL A 674 25.51 4.53 -7.07
C VAL A 674 24.31 3.74 -6.55
N ALA A 675 23.97 3.91 -5.27
CA ALA A 675 22.77 3.31 -4.69
C ALA A 675 21.52 3.75 -5.46
N ALA A 676 21.38 5.06 -5.73
CA ALA A 676 20.28 5.60 -6.54
C ALA A 676 20.27 5.02 -7.96
N ALA A 677 21.41 4.91 -8.63
CA ALA A 677 21.49 4.36 -9.98
C ALA A 677 21.03 2.90 -10.06
N HIS A 678 21.32 2.10 -9.03
CA HIS A 678 20.78 0.75 -8.92
C HIS A 678 19.29 0.71 -8.60
N LEU A 679 18.77 1.68 -7.83
CA LEU A 679 17.36 1.75 -7.44
C LEU A 679 16.44 2.22 -8.56
N VAL A 680 16.90 3.16 -9.39
CA VAL A 680 16.09 3.82 -10.42
C VAL A 680 15.35 2.85 -11.35
N PRO A 681 15.98 1.80 -11.93
CA PRO A 681 15.27 0.85 -12.79
C PRO A 681 14.10 0.13 -12.10
N TYR A 682 14.20 -0.12 -10.80
CA TYR A 682 13.16 -0.81 -10.02
C TYR A 682 12.00 0.11 -9.67
N LEU A 683 12.28 1.40 -9.41
CA LEU A 683 11.27 2.37 -9.02
C LEU A 683 10.56 3.00 -10.23
N ALA A 684 11.22 3.03 -11.39
CA ALA A 684 10.69 3.61 -12.62
C ALA A 684 9.63 2.74 -13.35
N GLY A 685 9.66 1.42 -13.11
CA GLY A 685 8.73 0.45 -13.71
C GLY A 685 7.44 0.21 -12.92
N THR A 686 7.34 0.69 -11.69
CA THR A 686 6.27 0.27 -10.76
C THR A 686 5.02 1.13 -10.79
N GLY A 687 5.01 2.25 -11.52
CA GLY A 687 3.82 3.05 -11.88
C GLY A 687 2.92 3.50 -10.71
N GLU A 688 2.17 2.56 -10.15
CA GLU A 688 1.21 2.73 -9.06
C GLU A 688 1.57 1.96 -7.78
N ASP A 689 2.53 1.03 -7.76
CA ASP A 689 2.88 0.28 -6.55
C ASP A 689 3.74 1.10 -5.57
N ASP A 690 3.39 1.04 -4.27
CA ASP A 690 4.20 1.63 -3.21
C ASP A 690 5.43 0.77 -2.97
N ARG A 691 6.62 1.36 -3.09
CA ARG A 691 7.92 0.71 -2.86
C ARG A 691 8.79 1.58 -1.95
N ASP A 692 8.15 2.35 -1.06
CA ASP A 692 8.82 3.17 -0.05
C ASP A 692 9.75 4.24 -0.65
N GLN A 693 9.38 4.80 -1.82
CA GLN A 693 10.21 5.78 -2.53
C GLN A 693 10.53 7.01 -1.68
N GLY A 694 9.60 7.43 -0.81
CA GLY A 694 9.83 8.54 0.12
C GLY A 694 10.84 8.19 1.22
N ILE A 695 10.77 6.99 1.79
CA ILE A 695 11.74 6.52 2.79
C ILE A 695 13.13 6.38 2.15
N ILE A 696 13.20 5.81 0.94
CA ILE A 696 14.46 5.69 0.19
C ILE A 696 15.06 7.07 -0.11
N ALA A 697 14.24 8.06 -0.45
CA ALA A 697 14.70 9.43 -0.65
C ALA A 697 15.29 10.04 0.62
N LEU A 698 14.68 9.79 1.78
CA LEU A 698 15.23 10.20 3.07
C LEU A 698 16.57 9.50 3.35
N ASP A 699 16.67 8.20 3.14
CA ASP A 699 17.93 7.47 3.36
C ASP A 699 19.04 7.99 2.42
N LEU A 700 18.71 8.36 1.17
CA LEU A 700 19.65 9.03 0.26
C LEU A 700 20.06 10.44 0.72
N ALA A 701 19.18 11.14 1.42
CA ALA A 701 19.50 12.43 2.05
C ALA A 701 20.44 12.28 3.25
N GLU A 702 20.32 11.16 4.00
CA GLU A 702 21.22 10.81 5.10
C GLU A 702 22.59 10.31 4.63
N ALA A 703 22.63 9.57 3.52
CA ALA A 703 23.86 9.05 2.93
C ALA A 703 24.85 10.16 2.52
N ASP A 704 26.08 9.75 2.23
CA ASP A 704 27.19 10.57 1.79
C ASP A 704 27.56 10.32 0.32
N GLY A 705 28.51 11.11 -0.17
CA GLY A 705 28.96 11.09 -1.55
C GLY A 705 28.17 12.05 -2.46
N PRO A 706 28.53 12.10 -3.75
CA PRO A 706 27.92 13.03 -4.70
C PRO A 706 26.45 12.70 -4.94
N ALA A 707 25.64 13.72 -5.21
CA ALA A 707 24.31 13.59 -5.79
C ALA A 707 24.30 14.10 -7.23
N GLY A 708 23.59 13.39 -8.11
CA GLY A 708 23.48 13.71 -9.52
C GLY A 708 22.14 13.24 -10.12
N SER A 709 22.18 12.82 -11.38
CA SER A 709 20.99 12.46 -12.15
C SER A 709 20.20 11.27 -11.61
N ALA A 710 20.87 10.28 -11.01
CA ALA A 710 20.19 9.13 -10.43
C ALA A 710 19.38 9.54 -9.20
N THR A 711 20.04 10.26 -8.28
CA THR A 711 19.38 10.80 -7.08
C THR A 711 18.24 11.76 -7.46
N GLY A 712 18.48 12.67 -8.42
CA GLY A 712 17.46 13.61 -8.89
C GLY A 712 16.25 12.92 -9.55
N THR A 713 16.49 11.85 -10.31
CA THR A 713 15.42 11.04 -10.91
C THR A 713 14.58 10.35 -9.83
N LEU A 714 15.22 9.78 -8.81
CA LEU A 714 14.50 9.13 -7.71
C LEU A 714 13.68 10.14 -6.91
N LEU A 715 14.22 11.33 -6.62
CA LEU A 715 13.47 12.43 -6.01
C LEU A 715 12.25 12.82 -6.84
N ALA A 716 12.38 12.90 -8.17
CA ALA A 716 11.24 13.21 -9.05
C ALA A 716 10.12 12.16 -8.94
N TYR A 717 10.45 10.87 -8.88
CA TYR A 717 9.47 9.81 -8.62
C TYR A 717 8.83 9.92 -7.23
N ALA A 718 9.64 10.17 -6.19
CA ALA A 718 9.17 10.25 -4.80
C ALA A 718 8.24 11.46 -4.58
N LEU A 719 8.59 12.64 -5.11
CA LEU A 719 7.77 13.86 -5.06
C LEU A 719 6.41 13.66 -5.75
N ALA A 720 6.36 12.85 -6.80
CA ALA A 720 5.14 12.57 -7.55
C ALA A 720 4.36 11.33 -7.07
N ASN A 721 4.77 10.70 -5.96
CA ASN A 721 4.18 9.47 -5.45
C ASN A 721 2.67 9.64 -5.19
N ARG A 722 1.86 8.58 -5.38
CA ARG A 722 0.40 8.62 -5.14
C ARG A 722 0.06 8.81 -3.66
N HIS A 723 0.88 8.27 -2.76
CA HIS A 723 0.64 8.27 -1.32
C HIS A 723 1.17 9.54 -0.66
N GLN A 724 0.39 10.11 0.25
CA GLN A 724 0.70 11.40 0.86
C GLN A 724 1.90 11.34 1.80
N ASN A 725 2.01 10.29 2.61
CA ASN A 725 3.15 10.04 3.50
C ASN A 725 4.47 9.95 2.71
N GLN A 726 4.48 9.22 1.59
CA GLN A 726 5.68 9.11 0.75
C GLN A 726 6.11 10.46 0.16
N ARG A 727 5.14 11.32 -0.22
CA ARG A 727 5.44 12.67 -0.70
C ARG A 727 5.94 13.61 0.41
N ALA A 728 5.42 13.46 1.63
CA ALA A 728 5.91 14.21 2.78
C ALA A 728 7.38 13.87 3.07
N ASN A 729 7.70 12.57 3.12
CA ASN A 729 9.08 12.09 3.25
C ASN A 729 9.98 12.60 2.11
N ALA A 730 9.47 12.66 0.87
CA ALA A 730 10.22 13.21 -0.25
C ALA A 730 10.49 14.73 -0.11
N ALA A 731 9.53 15.50 0.41
CA ALA A 731 9.72 16.92 0.69
C ALA A 731 10.75 17.13 1.81
N GLU A 732 10.71 16.31 2.86
CA GLU A 732 11.73 16.29 3.91
C GLU A 732 13.13 15.91 3.37
N ALA A 733 13.21 14.95 2.46
CA ALA A 733 14.47 14.59 1.80
C ALA A 733 15.04 15.77 0.97
N VAL A 734 14.18 16.53 0.28
CA VAL A 734 14.58 17.76 -0.42
C VAL A 734 15.13 18.79 0.56
N LEU A 735 14.46 19.00 1.70
CA LEU A 735 14.90 19.93 2.75
C LEU A 735 16.23 19.50 3.36
N ALA A 736 16.40 18.21 3.67
CA ALA A 736 17.63 17.65 4.23
C ALA A 736 18.81 17.78 3.24
N LEU A 737 18.61 17.46 1.96
CA LEU A 737 19.64 17.63 0.93
C LEU A 737 19.97 19.11 0.69
N SER A 738 18.97 19.99 0.72
CA SER A 738 19.13 21.45 0.60
C SER A 738 19.96 22.01 1.76
N ALA A 739 19.59 21.68 3.00
CA ALA A 739 20.31 22.09 4.21
C ALA A 739 21.78 21.60 4.22
N ARG A 740 22.06 20.46 3.60
CA ARG A 740 23.42 19.91 3.44
C ARG A 740 24.17 20.43 2.21
N GLY A 741 23.57 21.31 1.40
CA GLY A 741 24.15 21.81 0.15
C GLY A 741 24.36 20.73 -0.93
N GLY A 742 23.68 19.60 -0.80
CA GLY A 742 23.86 18.39 -1.62
C GLY A 742 22.71 18.09 -2.58
N LEU A 743 21.70 18.96 -2.67
CA LEU A 743 20.52 18.71 -3.50
C LEU A 743 20.87 18.79 -5.02
N PRO A 744 20.61 17.73 -5.81
CA PRO A 744 20.74 17.78 -7.27
C PRO A 744 19.51 18.46 -7.88
N ALA A 745 19.31 19.75 -7.57
CA ALA A 745 18.10 20.49 -7.87
C ALA A 745 17.82 20.57 -9.38
N ALA A 746 18.84 20.88 -10.19
CA ALA A 746 18.71 20.97 -11.63
C ALA A 746 18.37 19.61 -12.26
N GLU A 747 19.09 18.55 -11.87
CA GLU A 747 18.86 17.20 -12.35
C GLU A 747 17.48 16.67 -11.96
N THR A 748 17.02 16.97 -10.73
CA THR A 748 15.67 16.65 -10.26
C THR A 748 14.62 17.33 -11.13
N GLY A 749 14.81 18.62 -11.45
CA GLY A 749 13.93 19.36 -12.35
C GLY A 749 13.89 18.78 -13.75
N THR A 750 15.05 18.54 -14.36
CA THR A 750 15.16 17.90 -15.68
C THR A 750 14.44 16.55 -15.73
N ALA A 751 14.66 15.70 -14.73
CA ALA A 751 13.97 14.41 -14.62
C ALA A 751 12.45 14.58 -14.48
N LEU A 752 11.99 15.47 -13.59
CA LEU A 752 10.56 15.73 -13.37
C LEU A 752 9.87 16.18 -14.65
N GLY A 753 10.49 17.07 -15.43
CA GLY A 753 9.96 17.54 -16.70
C GLY A 753 9.83 16.43 -17.74
N ARG A 754 10.89 15.63 -17.95
CA ARG A 754 10.89 14.50 -18.90
C ARG A 754 9.89 13.41 -18.51
N LEU A 755 9.88 13.02 -17.24
CA LEU A 755 8.95 12.01 -16.71
C LEU A 755 7.49 12.45 -16.82
N THR A 756 7.22 13.75 -16.73
CA THR A 756 5.86 14.30 -16.90
C THR A 756 5.38 14.13 -18.34
N VAL A 757 6.22 14.46 -19.33
CA VAL A 757 5.89 14.30 -20.76
C VAL A 757 5.71 12.82 -21.11
N GLY A 758 6.57 11.94 -20.58
CA GLY A 758 6.45 10.49 -20.71
C GLY A 758 5.28 9.86 -19.94
N LYS A 759 4.46 10.66 -19.23
CA LYS A 759 3.34 10.21 -18.39
C LYS A 759 3.74 9.18 -17.32
N HIS A 760 4.99 9.23 -16.87
CA HIS A 760 5.51 8.35 -15.82
C HIS A 760 5.23 8.90 -14.41
N VAL A 761 5.02 10.21 -14.29
CA VAL A 761 4.72 10.88 -13.02
C VAL A 761 3.52 11.81 -13.16
N THR A 762 2.84 12.06 -12.04
CA THR A 762 1.74 13.04 -11.97
C THR A 762 2.26 14.37 -11.45
N LEU A 763 2.48 15.35 -12.34
CA LEU A 763 3.08 16.64 -11.98
C LEU A 763 2.33 17.40 -10.88
N THR A 764 0.99 17.36 -10.86
CA THR A 764 0.20 18.03 -9.81
C THR A 764 0.51 17.54 -8.40
N ARG A 765 0.97 16.28 -8.24
CA ARG A 765 1.40 15.73 -6.95
C ARG A 765 2.78 16.26 -6.56
N ALA A 766 3.71 16.28 -7.50
CA ALA A 766 5.05 16.84 -7.30
C ALA A 766 5.00 18.33 -6.94
N VAL A 767 4.15 19.12 -7.62
CA VAL A 767 3.95 20.54 -7.30
C VAL A 767 3.52 20.71 -5.84
N LYS A 768 2.58 19.90 -5.33
CA LYS A 768 2.17 19.97 -3.91
C LYS A 768 3.33 19.71 -2.94
N ALA A 769 4.16 18.70 -3.22
CA ALA A 769 5.31 18.39 -2.38
C ALA A 769 6.38 19.49 -2.44
N LEU A 770 6.64 20.06 -3.63
CA LEU A 770 7.54 21.19 -3.80
C LEU A 770 7.00 22.47 -3.16
N THR A 771 5.68 22.68 -3.15
CA THR A 771 5.05 23.78 -2.39
C THR A 771 5.34 23.63 -0.90
N ALA A 772 5.18 22.43 -0.34
CA ALA A 772 5.51 22.19 1.07
C ALA A 772 7.00 22.43 1.38
N ALA A 773 7.91 22.01 0.50
CA ALA A 773 9.34 22.31 0.66
C ALA A 773 9.65 23.81 0.55
N ALA A 774 8.97 24.53 -0.35
CA ALA A 774 9.08 25.99 -0.46
C ALA A 774 8.54 26.67 0.81
N ASP A 775 7.37 26.26 1.31
CA ASP A 775 6.77 26.78 2.54
C ASP A 775 7.69 26.58 3.76
N ALA A 776 8.51 25.52 3.74
CA ALA A 776 9.53 25.23 4.74
C ALA A 776 10.90 25.90 4.47
N GLY A 777 10.99 26.83 3.52
CA GLY A 777 12.16 27.69 3.31
C GLY A 777 13.11 27.30 2.16
N ALA A 778 12.85 26.24 1.41
CA ALA A 778 13.69 25.81 0.28
C ALA A 778 13.42 26.57 -1.04
N HIS A 779 13.12 27.87 -0.99
CA HIS A 779 12.69 28.66 -2.15
C HIS A 779 13.71 28.65 -3.31
N ALA A 780 15.00 28.84 -3.02
CA ALA A 780 16.05 28.87 -4.04
C ALA A 780 16.22 27.54 -4.79
N ASP A 781 16.09 26.43 -4.06
CA ASP A 781 16.17 25.08 -4.63
C ASP A 781 14.91 24.71 -5.41
N VAL A 782 13.73 25.03 -4.88
CA VAL A 782 12.46 24.84 -5.60
C VAL A 782 12.42 25.68 -6.88
N TRP A 783 12.99 26.88 -6.86
CA TRP A 783 13.19 27.68 -8.06
C TRP A 783 14.10 26.95 -9.06
N THR A 784 15.24 26.42 -8.62
CA THR A 784 16.19 25.70 -9.48
C THR A 784 15.56 24.44 -10.10
N ILE A 785 14.82 23.66 -9.31
CA ILE A 785 14.04 22.49 -9.78
C ILE A 785 13.03 22.93 -10.84
N SER A 786 12.24 23.97 -10.55
CA SER A 786 11.19 24.43 -11.45
C SER A 786 11.77 24.97 -12.76
N LYS A 787 12.84 25.78 -12.68
CA LYS A 787 13.58 26.33 -13.82
C LYS A 787 14.12 25.23 -14.74
N ALA A 788 14.63 24.14 -14.19
CA ALA A 788 15.13 23.00 -14.97
C ALA A 788 14.01 22.10 -15.53
N ALA A 789 12.86 22.04 -14.86
CA ALA A 789 11.71 21.25 -15.31
C ALA A 789 10.93 21.91 -16.47
N LEU A 790 10.77 23.22 -16.43
CA LEU A 790 9.91 23.97 -17.36
C LEU A 790 10.27 23.78 -18.84
N PRO A 791 11.55 23.84 -19.29
CA PRO A 791 11.90 23.60 -20.69
C PRO A 791 11.46 22.25 -21.24
N HIS A 792 11.34 21.23 -20.38
CA HIS A 792 10.89 19.90 -20.76
C HIS A 792 9.37 19.73 -20.60
N ALA A 793 8.74 20.41 -19.65
CA ALA A 793 7.31 20.25 -19.34
C ALA A 793 6.36 21.15 -20.17
N LEU A 794 6.88 22.23 -20.74
CA LEU A 794 6.08 23.16 -21.54
C LEU A 794 5.65 22.52 -22.87
N PRO A 795 4.38 22.70 -23.28
CA PRO A 795 3.89 22.13 -24.53
C PRO A 795 4.49 22.85 -25.75
N ALA A 796 4.67 22.10 -26.85
CA ALA A 796 4.99 22.72 -28.13
C ALA A 796 3.87 23.68 -28.58
N PRO A 797 4.13 24.61 -29.52
CA PRO A 797 3.08 25.46 -30.07
C PRO A 797 1.90 24.64 -30.62
N GLY A 798 0.68 24.95 -30.17
CA GLY A 798 -0.54 24.23 -30.56
C GLY A 798 -0.90 23.01 -29.71
N GLU A 799 -0.02 22.55 -28.83
CA GLU A 799 -0.29 21.42 -27.93
C GLU A 799 -0.92 21.86 -26.60
N ARG A 800 -1.71 20.95 -26.01
CA ARG A 800 -2.31 21.17 -24.69
C ARG A 800 -1.30 20.86 -23.59
N ALA A 801 -1.11 21.81 -22.67
CA ALA A 801 -0.26 21.60 -21.50
C ALA A 801 -0.71 20.40 -20.65
N ALA A 802 0.25 19.63 -20.15
CA ALA A 802 0.00 18.60 -19.15
C ALA A 802 -0.64 19.20 -17.89
N ALA A 803 -1.46 18.41 -17.20
CA ALA A 803 -2.09 18.83 -15.95
C ALA A 803 -1.01 19.17 -14.90
N GLY A 804 -1.08 20.36 -14.30
CA GLY A 804 -0.14 20.83 -13.29
C GLY A 804 0.96 21.78 -13.81
N VAL A 805 1.15 21.91 -15.13
CA VAL A 805 2.15 22.85 -15.68
C VAL A 805 1.87 24.31 -15.28
N PRO A 806 0.63 24.83 -15.34
CA PRO A 806 0.35 26.18 -14.84
C PRO A 806 0.60 26.33 -13.33
N ASP A 807 0.36 25.27 -12.54
CA ASP A 807 0.61 25.29 -11.10
C ASP A 807 2.12 25.31 -10.80
N LEU A 808 2.93 24.60 -11.61
CA LEU A 808 4.39 24.65 -11.54
C LEU A 808 4.92 26.05 -11.87
N ILE A 809 4.38 26.74 -12.90
CA ILE A 809 4.80 28.11 -13.24
C ILE A 809 4.44 29.09 -12.11
N ALA A 810 3.26 28.94 -11.51
CA ALA A 810 2.84 29.76 -10.38
C ALA A 810 3.77 29.55 -9.17
N LEU A 811 4.13 28.29 -8.86
CA LEU A 811 5.11 27.97 -7.82
C LEU A 811 6.50 28.54 -8.15
N ALA A 812 6.95 28.41 -9.40
CA ALA A 812 8.22 28.94 -9.87
C ALA A 812 8.30 30.46 -9.73
N THR A 813 7.20 31.16 -9.99
CA THR A 813 7.10 32.62 -9.82
C THR A 813 7.30 33.00 -8.36
N ARG A 814 6.54 32.37 -7.45
CA ARG A 814 6.66 32.61 -6.01
C ARG A 814 8.07 32.30 -5.49
N ALA A 815 8.66 31.20 -5.95
CA ALA A 815 10.00 30.80 -5.54
C ALA A 815 11.08 31.75 -6.08
N ALA A 816 10.93 32.24 -7.33
CA ALA A 816 11.83 33.24 -7.92
C ALA A 816 11.77 34.58 -7.17
N GLU A 817 10.57 35.07 -6.86
CA GLU A 817 10.36 36.30 -6.09
C GLU A 817 11.00 36.18 -4.70
N ALA A 818 10.74 35.09 -3.98
CA ALA A 818 11.31 34.86 -2.65
C ALA A 818 12.84 34.68 -2.66
N ALA A 819 13.40 34.11 -3.73
CA ALA A 819 14.84 33.94 -3.90
C ALA A 819 15.55 35.17 -4.50
N GLY A 820 14.82 36.23 -4.86
CA GLY A 820 15.38 37.39 -5.57
C GLY A 820 16.00 37.01 -6.93
N ALA A 821 15.44 36.01 -7.61
CA ALA A 821 16.00 35.49 -8.85
C ALA A 821 15.65 36.40 -10.05
N GLN A 822 16.67 36.78 -10.81
CA GLN A 822 16.56 37.62 -12.00
C GLN A 822 17.07 36.90 -13.25
N GLY A 823 16.63 37.34 -14.44
CA GLY A 823 17.17 36.91 -15.73
C GLY A 823 16.12 36.58 -16.79
N THR A 824 16.54 35.96 -17.89
CA THR A 824 15.66 35.56 -19.00
C THR A 824 15.45 34.04 -19.04
N MET A 825 14.29 33.62 -19.55
CA MET A 825 13.97 32.21 -19.75
C MET A 825 13.25 32.05 -21.10
N PRO A 826 13.99 31.73 -22.17
CA PRO A 826 13.44 31.72 -23.54
C PRO A 826 12.19 30.85 -23.72
N ALA A 827 12.12 29.71 -23.02
CA ALA A 827 10.95 28.82 -23.07
C ALA A 827 9.68 29.47 -22.49
N ILE A 828 9.81 30.28 -21.43
CA ILE A 828 8.70 31.01 -20.81
C ILE A 828 8.32 32.23 -21.64
N GLU A 829 9.31 32.97 -22.16
CA GLU A 829 9.11 34.09 -23.08
C GLU A 829 8.31 33.66 -24.32
N ALA A 830 8.68 32.51 -24.91
CA ALA A 830 7.99 31.95 -26.06
C ALA A 830 6.52 31.59 -25.76
N VAL A 831 6.19 31.20 -24.52
CA VAL A 831 4.81 30.88 -24.10
C VAL A 831 4.03 32.15 -23.76
N ALA A 832 4.66 33.11 -23.07
CA ALA A 832 4.09 34.41 -22.77
C ALA A 832 3.77 35.20 -24.05
N GLY A 833 4.62 35.11 -25.07
CA GLY A 833 4.47 35.76 -26.37
C GLY A 833 3.40 35.16 -27.29
N ARG A 834 2.80 33.99 -26.97
CA ARG A 834 1.77 33.35 -27.82
C ARG A 834 0.46 34.16 -27.89
N GLY A 835 0.23 35.06 -26.94
CA GLY A 835 -1.04 35.77 -26.79
C GLY A 835 -2.18 34.84 -26.33
N GLY A 836 -3.24 35.43 -25.75
CA GLY A 836 -4.45 34.70 -25.35
C GLY A 836 -4.71 34.67 -23.84
N SER A 837 -5.91 34.20 -23.46
CA SER A 837 -6.45 34.28 -22.09
C SER A 837 -6.31 32.98 -21.29
N SER A 838 -5.57 31.99 -21.81
CA SER A 838 -5.38 30.71 -21.12
C SER A 838 -4.57 30.88 -19.82
N ARG A 839 -4.86 30.06 -18.80
CA ARG A 839 -4.12 30.09 -17.53
C ARG A 839 -2.61 29.90 -17.74
N LEU A 840 -2.22 29.02 -18.65
CA LEU A 840 -0.81 28.79 -18.99
C LEU A 840 -0.10 30.08 -19.43
N VAL A 841 -0.70 30.83 -20.37
CA VAL A 841 -0.12 32.08 -20.91
C VAL A 841 -0.07 33.15 -19.83
N LYS A 842 -1.11 33.26 -18.99
CA LYS A 842 -1.17 34.22 -17.89
C LYS A 842 -0.07 33.98 -16.85
N GLU A 843 0.09 32.72 -16.40
CA GLU A 843 1.15 32.37 -15.45
C GLU A 843 2.54 32.55 -16.07
N ALA A 844 2.74 32.18 -17.34
CA ALA A 844 4.02 32.38 -18.04
C ALA A 844 4.38 33.87 -18.14
N ALA A 845 3.42 34.73 -18.47
CA ALA A 845 3.63 36.18 -18.50
C ALA A 845 3.93 36.75 -17.11
N ARG A 846 3.33 36.19 -16.05
CA ARG A 846 3.62 36.59 -14.67
C ARG A 846 5.06 36.23 -14.29
N LEU A 847 5.49 34.99 -14.53
CA LEU A 847 6.86 34.57 -14.28
C LEU A 847 7.87 35.41 -15.07
N HIS A 848 7.60 35.67 -16.36
CA HIS A 848 8.48 36.49 -17.18
C HIS A 848 8.68 37.90 -16.60
N ARG A 849 7.62 38.53 -16.08
CA ARG A 849 7.72 39.83 -15.41
C ARG A 849 8.51 39.75 -14.10
N ALA A 850 8.26 38.73 -13.29
CA ALA A 850 8.95 38.56 -12.01
C ALA A 850 10.47 38.40 -12.17
N LEU A 851 10.95 37.81 -13.27
CA LEU A 851 12.38 37.67 -13.56
C LEU A 851 13.01 38.92 -14.18
N ALA A 852 12.19 39.87 -14.66
CA ALA A 852 12.64 41.12 -15.27
C ALA A 852 12.78 42.27 -14.28
N THR A 853 12.21 42.13 -13.08
CA THR A 853 12.40 42.99 -11.89
C THR A 853 13.66 42.62 -11.15
#